data_AF-A0A4Z0ZTZ7-F1
#
_entry.id   AF-A0A4Z0ZTZ7-F1
#
_cell.length_a   1.000
_cell.length_b   1.000
_cell.length_c   1.000
_cell.angle_alpha   90.00
_cell.angle_beta   90.00
_cell.angle_gamma   90.00
#
_symmetry.space_group_name_H-M   'P 1'
#
loop_
_entity.id
_entity.type
_entity.pdbx_description
1 polymer ?
#
loop_
_entity_poly.entity_id
_entity_poly.type
_entity_poly.pdbx_seq_one_letter_code
_entity_poly.pdbx_strand_id
1 'polypeptide(L)'
;MEIYKGYLFDIYHSEQKIYLWIKSDSGELKLFVDEYFPIIYANASPTILKKLVKRFYELDALAEIPTFTEKRLFYQNKTIPVLKLVISKPQLLPKITNKLFNLYGKYDIYHSDIEITTGYMVEKNIYPLAYIRIEYEVSKNQINHIKNIKSLTDINELDYDVPELKAISLYLEKSHRHPFQENTLIAETSQKTYRIPTKNGINLIQNLNEIFKNHNPDIVLSSFGDQVIFPYLFKTAQENHLTTEFDRDKTSLIRRSIQTQGTSFNTYGTIVFRAPSYPLFGRWHIDSRNSFVYKEAELIGIIELSRISRLPIQKMARASTGKALTYIEVDVALRMNYLVPWQKSALESEKTALQLLNADKGGLVFQADIQNGFVLENVAQLDFSQMYPSIMVTHNISPETINCLCCEGEPNIENVPSLGYRICAKRKGIVSEALAHIVQRRNHYKEQKKNNHPNSMNIQSKQSSLKWMLVTSFGYLGYRNAKFGKLESHEAVTAFGREKLITAKEVSEEYNYNVVHGITDSIFIQKKDKSPISREDLTMLCLEIEKRTKIKMEIEGIYSWLCFPPSTQDEKLPVANRYMGCFINGQFKGRGIITRRKDFPKLIREAQNHMIQWMCQFKTIKEMQLKENEIIDIFYSYDQKLVTGNLNWKDLIIQKSTSKEPEDYTVDAPSTIAVKDLMDMGVRVQAGEKIKYIVVNQKSDKKGERYLTVERMEKKDNKTNNTSLHERSNSASINNEISTKSNHKTQKYDRRYYRNLLVKSFKEIWIGISSFKNFEILISEERFLPFCLEKNQNYCKTINTTNSIFIA
;
A
#
# COMPACT_ATOMS: atom_id res chain seq x y z
N MET A 1 0.19 4.44 -47.69
CA MET A 1 0.48 3.89 -46.36
C MET A 1 1.28 4.94 -45.63
N GLU A 2 0.76 5.45 -44.52
CA GLU A 2 1.37 6.56 -43.76
C GLU A 2 2.15 6.00 -42.57
N ILE A 3 3.14 6.76 -42.09
CA ILE A 3 3.95 6.40 -40.92
C ILE A 3 3.73 7.45 -39.83
N TYR A 4 3.47 6.99 -38.61
CA TYR A 4 3.41 7.82 -37.42
C TYR A 4 4.39 7.30 -36.36
N LYS A 5 5.02 8.22 -35.63
CA LYS A 5 5.93 7.90 -34.52
C LYS A 5 5.52 8.67 -33.28
N GLY A 6 5.64 8.03 -32.12
CA GLY A 6 5.34 8.66 -30.84
C GLY A 6 5.22 7.66 -29.70
N TYR A 7 4.84 8.16 -28.54
CA TYR A 7 4.68 7.37 -27.32
C TYR A 7 3.30 6.72 -27.25
N LEU A 8 3.22 5.43 -26.90
CA LEU A 8 1.96 4.75 -26.59
C LEU A 8 1.32 5.35 -25.33
N PHE A 9 0.45 6.35 -25.49
CA PHE A 9 -0.14 7.10 -24.40
C PHE A 9 -1.27 6.35 -23.71
N ASP A 10 -2.27 5.86 -24.44
CA ASP A 10 -3.39 5.13 -23.84
C ASP A 10 -3.78 3.94 -24.70
N ILE A 11 -4.26 2.87 -24.06
CA ILE A 11 -4.68 1.65 -24.74
C ILE A 11 -5.88 1.03 -24.01
N TYR A 12 -6.92 0.74 -24.77
CA TYR A 12 -8.13 0.07 -24.29
C TYR A 12 -8.74 -0.75 -25.41
N HIS A 13 -9.72 -1.59 -25.07
CA HIS A 13 -10.44 -2.39 -26.03
C HIS A 13 -11.95 -2.14 -25.90
N SER A 14 -12.65 -2.26 -27.02
CA SER A 14 -14.09 -2.39 -27.07
C SER A 14 -14.42 -3.45 -28.12
N GLU A 15 -15.14 -4.50 -27.71
CA GLU A 15 -15.37 -5.69 -28.54
C GLU A 15 -14.03 -6.29 -29.01
N GLN A 16 -13.84 -6.52 -30.32
CA GLN A 16 -12.59 -7.00 -30.93
C GLN A 16 -11.59 -5.89 -31.28
N LYS A 17 -11.97 -4.62 -31.14
CA LYS A 17 -11.12 -3.48 -31.51
C LYS A 17 -10.23 -3.06 -30.35
N ILE A 18 -8.96 -2.87 -30.63
CA ILE A 18 -7.98 -2.23 -29.74
C ILE A 18 -7.80 -0.80 -30.21
N TYR A 19 -7.94 0.14 -29.29
CA TYR A 19 -7.74 1.56 -29.51
C TYR A 19 -6.42 1.98 -28.90
N LEU A 20 -5.57 2.63 -29.69
CA LEU A 20 -4.25 3.11 -29.29
C LEU A 20 -4.20 4.62 -29.49
N TRP A 21 -3.96 5.37 -28.41
CA TRP A 21 -3.64 6.78 -28.47
C TRP A 21 -2.13 6.96 -28.47
N ILE A 22 -1.61 7.64 -29.48
CA ILE A 22 -0.18 7.88 -29.64
C ILE A 22 0.09 9.36 -29.52
N LYS A 23 1.04 9.74 -28.67
CA LYS A 23 1.48 11.12 -28.50
C LYS A 23 2.77 11.36 -29.27
N SER A 24 2.75 12.25 -30.26
CA SER A 24 3.95 12.65 -31.00
C SER A 24 4.92 13.44 -30.14
N ASP A 25 6.12 13.68 -30.66
CA ASP A 25 7.11 14.57 -30.06
C ASP A 25 6.64 16.04 -30.02
N SER A 26 5.75 16.44 -30.95
CA SER A 26 5.08 17.75 -30.91
C SER A 26 3.97 17.85 -29.87
N GLY A 27 3.64 16.75 -29.17
CA GLY A 27 2.60 16.67 -28.15
C GLY A 27 1.19 16.42 -28.69
N GLU A 28 1.01 16.28 -30.01
CA GLU A 28 -0.25 15.93 -30.66
C GLU A 28 -0.64 14.48 -30.31
N LEU A 29 -1.93 14.24 -30.09
CA LEU A 29 -2.48 12.93 -29.77
C LEU A 29 -3.37 12.43 -30.89
N LYS A 30 -3.01 11.28 -31.46
CA LYS A 30 -3.71 10.66 -32.59
C LYS A 30 -4.21 9.26 -32.21
N LEU A 31 -5.46 8.97 -32.59
CA LEU A 31 -6.12 7.68 -32.34
C LEU A 31 -5.87 6.71 -33.51
N PHE A 32 -5.50 5.49 -33.16
CA PHE A 32 -5.33 4.35 -34.06
C PHE A 32 -6.16 3.17 -33.59
N VAL A 33 -6.58 2.33 -34.53
CA VAL A 33 -7.39 1.15 -34.28
C VAL A 33 -6.73 -0.08 -34.88
N ASP A 34 -6.72 -1.17 -34.12
CA ASP A 34 -6.32 -2.51 -34.56
C ASP A 34 -7.39 -3.54 -34.16
N GLU A 35 -7.33 -4.73 -34.74
CA GLU A 35 -8.17 -5.87 -34.36
C GLU A 35 -7.33 -6.92 -33.65
N TYR A 36 -7.87 -7.47 -32.56
CA TYR A 36 -7.17 -8.49 -31.79
C TYR A 36 -8.12 -9.57 -31.29
N PHE A 37 -7.77 -10.82 -31.62
CA PHE A 37 -8.52 -12.00 -31.22
C PHE A 37 -7.73 -12.80 -30.18
N PRO A 38 -8.16 -12.81 -28.92
CA PRO A 38 -7.44 -13.48 -27.86
C PRO A 38 -7.43 -14.99 -28.07
N ILE A 39 -6.30 -15.62 -27.72
CA ILE A 39 -6.08 -17.05 -27.88
C ILE A 39 -6.26 -17.74 -26.53
N ILE A 40 -7.05 -18.82 -26.52
CA ILE A 40 -7.12 -19.76 -25.39
C ILE A 40 -6.57 -21.12 -25.83
N TYR A 41 -6.05 -21.88 -24.89
CA TYR A 41 -5.56 -23.24 -25.14
C TYR A 41 -6.36 -24.24 -24.30
N ALA A 42 -6.72 -25.37 -24.91
CA ALA A 42 -7.45 -26.44 -24.23
C ALA A 42 -6.70 -27.78 -24.33
N ASN A 43 -6.71 -28.55 -23.24
CA ASN A 43 -6.17 -29.91 -23.19
C ASN A 43 -7.21 -30.86 -22.59
N ALA A 44 -7.60 -31.89 -23.33
CA ALA A 44 -8.59 -32.89 -22.90
C ALA A 44 -8.51 -34.16 -23.75
N SER A 45 -9.33 -35.15 -23.41
CA SER A 45 -9.57 -36.27 -24.32
C SER A 45 -10.21 -35.79 -25.64
N PRO A 46 -9.92 -36.46 -26.78
CA PRO A 46 -10.41 -36.03 -28.10
C PRO A 46 -11.94 -35.90 -28.17
N THR A 47 -12.69 -36.73 -27.43
CA THR A 47 -14.16 -36.69 -27.39
C THR A 47 -14.67 -35.41 -26.73
N ILE A 48 -14.01 -34.93 -25.68
CA ILE A 48 -14.35 -33.68 -25.00
C ILE A 48 -13.96 -32.49 -25.87
N LEU A 49 -12.76 -32.49 -26.47
CA LEU A 49 -12.33 -31.41 -27.37
C LEU A 49 -13.29 -31.24 -28.55
N LYS A 50 -13.77 -32.33 -29.17
CA LYS A 50 -14.78 -32.26 -30.24
C LYS A 50 -16.08 -31.59 -29.79
N LYS A 51 -16.59 -31.94 -28.59
CA LYS A 51 -17.79 -31.31 -28.01
C LYS A 51 -17.56 -29.83 -27.71
N LEU A 52 -16.39 -29.48 -27.20
CA LEU A 52 -15.99 -28.10 -26.93
C LEU A 52 -16.00 -27.28 -28.22
N VAL A 53 -15.29 -27.75 -29.25
CA VAL A 53 -15.23 -27.07 -30.56
C VAL A 53 -16.62 -26.89 -31.15
N LYS A 54 -17.48 -27.93 -31.14
CA LYS A 54 -18.87 -27.84 -31.59
C LYS A 54 -19.61 -26.70 -30.87
N ARG A 55 -19.48 -26.62 -29.54
CA ARG A 55 -20.14 -25.58 -28.74
C ARG A 55 -19.64 -24.17 -29.07
N PHE A 56 -18.35 -24.02 -29.35
CA PHE A 56 -17.76 -22.74 -29.74
C PHE A 56 -18.24 -22.29 -31.12
N TYR A 57 -18.44 -23.22 -32.07
CA TYR A 57 -19.10 -22.91 -33.35
C TYR A 57 -20.57 -22.52 -33.18
N GLU A 58 -21.33 -23.23 -32.34
CA GLU A 58 -22.73 -22.87 -32.03
C GLU A 58 -22.88 -21.46 -31.43
N LEU A 59 -21.85 -20.99 -30.72
CA LEU A 59 -21.81 -19.65 -30.12
C LEU A 59 -21.22 -18.59 -31.05
N ASP A 60 -20.79 -18.97 -32.26
CA ASP A 60 -20.08 -18.11 -33.21
C ASP A 60 -18.92 -17.37 -32.51
N ALA A 61 -18.12 -18.15 -31.77
CA ALA A 61 -17.09 -17.66 -30.86
C ALA A 61 -15.65 -17.88 -31.36
N LEU A 62 -15.46 -18.48 -32.55
CA LEU A 62 -14.14 -18.77 -33.12
C LEU A 62 -13.87 -17.85 -34.31
N ALA A 63 -12.68 -17.25 -34.34
CA ALA A 63 -12.20 -16.45 -35.47
C ALA A 63 -11.47 -17.31 -36.51
N GLU A 64 -10.87 -18.42 -36.09
CA GLU A 64 -10.06 -19.31 -36.93
C GLU A 64 -10.45 -20.77 -36.69
N ILE A 65 -10.06 -21.65 -37.63
CA ILE A 65 -10.18 -23.09 -37.46
C ILE A 65 -9.27 -23.54 -36.31
N PRO A 66 -9.78 -24.27 -35.29
CA PRO A 66 -8.96 -24.79 -34.20
C PRO A 66 -7.82 -25.68 -34.69
N THR A 67 -6.61 -25.47 -34.17
CA THR A 67 -5.40 -26.22 -34.56
C THR A 67 -4.67 -26.72 -33.33
N PHE A 68 -3.93 -27.83 -33.44
CA PHE A 68 -3.05 -28.27 -32.38
C PHE A 68 -1.71 -27.54 -32.45
N THR A 69 -1.17 -27.20 -31.29
CA THR A 69 0.16 -26.60 -31.17
C THR A 69 0.85 -27.10 -29.91
N GLU A 70 2.17 -27.08 -29.89
CA GLU A 70 2.97 -27.53 -28.75
C GLU A 70 3.19 -26.39 -27.76
N LYS A 71 2.88 -26.65 -26.49
CA LYS A 71 3.09 -25.69 -25.39
C LYS A 71 3.64 -26.38 -24.16
N ARG A 72 4.31 -25.63 -23.29
CA ARG A 72 4.97 -26.16 -22.09
C ARG A 72 4.09 -26.04 -20.86
N LEU A 73 3.88 -27.13 -20.14
CA LEU A 73 3.20 -27.12 -18.84
C LEU A 73 4.06 -26.41 -17.78
N PHE A 74 3.42 -25.56 -16.98
CA PHE A 74 4.08 -24.77 -15.94
C PHE A 74 4.77 -25.65 -14.88
N TYR A 75 4.04 -26.52 -14.18
CA TYR A 75 4.62 -27.34 -13.10
C TYR A 75 5.49 -28.50 -13.61
N GLN A 76 4.96 -29.31 -14.54
CA GLN A 76 5.60 -30.55 -15.01
C GLN A 76 6.81 -30.28 -15.91
N ASN A 77 6.96 -29.07 -16.43
CA ASN A 77 8.03 -28.71 -17.35
C ASN A 77 8.02 -29.50 -18.68
N LYS A 78 6.88 -30.10 -19.04
CA LYS A 78 6.72 -30.99 -20.19
C LYS A 78 5.99 -30.25 -21.33
N THR A 79 6.46 -30.46 -22.55
CA THR A 79 5.77 -30.00 -23.75
C THR A 79 4.62 -30.96 -24.08
N ILE A 80 3.44 -30.40 -24.32
CA ILE A 80 2.23 -31.16 -24.67
C ILE A 80 1.52 -30.53 -25.88
N PRO A 81 0.83 -31.36 -26.69
CA PRO A 81 -0.08 -30.86 -27.70
C PRO A 81 -1.31 -30.26 -27.02
N VAL A 82 -1.65 -29.03 -27.37
CA VAL A 82 -2.87 -28.35 -26.92
C VAL A 82 -3.66 -27.83 -28.11
N LEU A 83 -4.99 -27.79 -27.97
CA LEU A 83 -5.87 -27.21 -28.96
C LEU A 83 -5.88 -25.69 -28.80
N LYS A 84 -5.38 -24.97 -29.81
CA LYS A 84 -5.44 -23.52 -29.95
C LYS A 84 -6.83 -23.11 -30.42
N LEU A 85 -7.48 -22.22 -29.68
CA LEU A 85 -8.78 -21.64 -30.02
C LEU A 85 -8.63 -20.11 -30.07
N VAL A 86 -8.89 -19.52 -31.23
CA VAL A 86 -8.82 -18.06 -31.43
C VAL A 86 -10.24 -17.48 -31.29
N ILE A 87 -10.44 -16.59 -30.33
CA ILE A 87 -11.77 -16.14 -29.93
C ILE A 87 -12.20 -14.90 -30.71
N SER A 88 -13.29 -15.02 -31.49
CA SER A 88 -13.82 -13.94 -32.33
C SER A 88 -14.43 -12.79 -31.53
N LYS A 89 -15.02 -13.09 -30.37
CA LYS A 89 -15.74 -12.12 -29.52
C LYS A 89 -15.13 -12.10 -28.11
N PRO A 90 -14.21 -11.17 -27.81
CA PRO A 90 -13.54 -11.12 -26.51
C PRO A 90 -14.51 -10.97 -25.31
N GLN A 91 -15.67 -10.36 -25.51
CA GLN A 91 -16.73 -10.23 -24.50
C GLN A 91 -17.29 -11.58 -24.01
N LEU A 92 -17.10 -12.66 -24.78
CA LEU A 92 -17.50 -14.00 -24.38
C LEU A 92 -16.54 -14.61 -23.36
N LEU A 93 -15.29 -14.16 -23.28
CA LEU A 93 -14.27 -14.77 -22.40
C LEU A 93 -14.71 -14.87 -20.94
N PRO A 94 -15.26 -13.81 -20.28
CA PRO A 94 -15.71 -13.96 -18.89
C PRO A 94 -16.84 -14.98 -18.73
N LYS A 95 -17.79 -15.02 -19.68
CA LYS A 95 -18.90 -15.99 -19.67
C LYS A 95 -18.41 -17.42 -19.87
N ILE A 96 -17.45 -17.58 -20.77
CA ILE A 96 -16.77 -18.85 -21.04
C ILE A 96 -16.07 -19.28 -19.75
N THR A 97 -15.14 -18.49 -19.21
CA THR A 97 -14.39 -18.80 -17.98
C THR A 97 -15.31 -19.16 -16.80
N ASN A 98 -16.40 -18.43 -16.59
CA ASN A 98 -17.36 -18.74 -15.52
C ASN A 98 -18.09 -20.08 -15.74
N LYS A 99 -18.51 -20.41 -16.96
CA LYS A 99 -19.14 -21.70 -17.26
C LYS A 99 -18.15 -22.86 -17.20
N LEU A 100 -16.90 -22.61 -17.57
CA LEU A 100 -15.82 -23.59 -17.52
C LEU A 100 -15.48 -24.01 -16.09
N PHE A 101 -15.68 -23.13 -15.09
CA PHE A 101 -15.56 -23.49 -13.67
C PHE A 101 -16.35 -24.76 -13.33
N ASN A 102 -17.56 -24.92 -13.90
CA ASN A 102 -18.43 -26.06 -13.61
C ASN A 102 -17.93 -27.39 -14.22
N LEU A 103 -16.91 -27.35 -15.06
CA LEU A 103 -16.33 -28.51 -15.76
C LEU A 103 -14.91 -28.84 -15.26
N TYR A 104 -14.53 -28.27 -14.10
CA TYR A 104 -13.24 -28.49 -13.46
C TYR A 104 -12.95 -29.99 -13.29
N GLY A 105 -11.73 -30.40 -13.64
CA GLY A 105 -11.28 -31.80 -13.60
C GLY A 105 -11.60 -32.65 -14.84
N LYS A 106 -12.40 -32.16 -15.81
CA LYS A 106 -12.68 -32.89 -17.06
C LYS A 106 -11.81 -32.46 -18.24
N TYR A 107 -11.31 -31.22 -18.23
CA TYR A 107 -10.32 -30.71 -19.19
C TYR A 107 -9.66 -29.45 -18.64
N ASP A 108 -8.44 -29.16 -19.13
CA ASP A 108 -7.69 -27.97 -18.76
C ASP A 108 -7.89 -26.87 -19.79
N ILE A 109 -8.03 -25.64 -19.32
CA ILE A 109 -7.98 -24.43 -20.14
C ILE A 109 -6.87 -23.50 -19.63
N TYR A 110 -6.21 -22.84 -20.57
CA TYR A 110 -5.13 -21.89 -20.30
C TYR A 110 -5.41 -20.56 -21.00
N HIS A 111 -4.82 -19.50 -20.45
CA HIS A 111 -4.84 -18.12 -20.98
C HIS A 111 -6.23 -17.45 -21.01
N SER A 112 -7.26 -18.06 -20.42
CA SER A 112 -8.65 -17.56 -20.50
C SER A 112 -8.96 -16.31 -19.67
N ASP A 113 -8.07 -15.92 -18.77
CA ASP A 113 -8.21 -14.76 -17.88
C ASP A 113 -7.11 -13.70 -18.06
N ILE A 114 -6.33 -13.81 -19.14
CA ILE A 114 -5.34 -12.78 -19.51
C ILE A 114 -6.07 -11.54 -20.01
N GLU A 115 -5.71 -10.38 -19.48
CA GLU A 115 -6.23 -9.10 -19.93
C GLU A 115 -5.93 -8.89 -21.42
N ILE A 116 -6.96 -8.56 -22.20
CA ILE A 116 -6.90 -8.47 -23.67
C ILE A 116 -5.83 -7.47 -24.12
N THR A 117 -5.80 -6.27 -23.52
CA THR A 117 -4.79 -5.25 -23.84
C THR A 117 -3.38 -5.71 -23.50
N THR A 118 -3.21 -6.48 -22.42
CA THR A 118 -1.90 -7.01 -22.03
C THR A 118 -1.45 -8.12 -22.98
N GLY A 119 -2.34 -9.03 -23.36
CA GLY A 119 -2.06 -10.04 -24.40
C GLY A 119 -1.62 -9.40 -25.71
N TYR A 120 -2.36 -8.39 -26.19
CA TYR A 120 -2.01 -7.61 -27.37
C TYR A 120 -0.62 -6.96 -27.26
N MET A 121 -0.34 -6.32 -26.12
CA MET A 121 0.94 -5.66 -25.86
C MET A 121 2.12 -6.66 -25.82
N VAL A 122 1.93 -7.86 -25.25
CA VAL A 122 2.95 -8.92 -25.26
C VAL A 122 3.21 -9.42 -26.68
N GLU A 123 2.15 -9.71 -27.45
CA GLU A 123 2.29 -10.23 -28.82
C GLU A 123 2.96 -9.22 -29.76
N LYS A 124 2.57 -7.95 -29.69
CA LYS A 124 3.18 -6.88 -30.49
C LYS A 124 4.50 -6.36 -29.93
N ASN A 125 4.95 -6.89 -28.79
CA ASN A 125 6.10 -6.42 -28.02
C ASN A 125 6.12 -4.89 -27.80
N ILE A 126 4.99 -4.32 -27.39
CA ILE A 126 4.82 -2.90 -27.03
C ILE A 126 4.37 -2.77 -25.58
N TYR A 127 4.53 -1.60 -24.99
CA TYR A 127 4.18 -1.35 -23.58
C TYR A 127 3.84 0.14 -23.38
N PRO A 128 3.18 0.51 -22.26
CA PRO A 128 2.79 1.89 -22.01
C PRO A 128 3.97 2.86 -22.10
N LEU A 129 3.82 3.95 -22.83
CA LEU A 129 4.88 4.91 -23.17
C LEU A 129 6.11 4.31 -23.86
N ALA A 130 6.00 3.14 -24.49
CA ALA A 130 7.00 2.74 -25.49
C ALA A 130 6.99 3.76 -26.63
N TYR A 131 8.16 4.12 -27.14
CA TYR A 131 8.24 4.92 -28.35
C TYR A 131 8.08 3.98 -29.54
N ILE A 132 7.02 4.17 -30.33
CA ILE A 132 6.61 3.20 -31.35
C ILE A 132 6.50 3.83 -32.73
N ARG A 133 6.73 3.02 -33.75
CA ARG A 133 6.48 3.33 -35.16
C ARG A 133 5.25 2.54 -35.62
N ILE A 134 4.26 3.25 -36.15
CA ILE A 134 3.04 2.67 -36.72
C ILE A 134 2.99 2.95 -38.21
N GLU A 135 2.70 1.91 -38.99
CA GLU A 135 2.32 2.01 -40.40
C GLU A 135 0.82 1.78 -40.50
N TYR A 136 0.10 2.72 -41.11
CA TYR A 136 -1.37 2.73 -41.09
C TYR A 136 -1.99 3.19 -42.41
N GLU A 137 -3.27 2.87 -42.54
CA GLU A 137 -4.16 3.32 -43.62
C GLU A 137 -5.33 4.11 -43.04
N VAL A 138 -5.70 5.20 -43.69
CA VAL A 138 -6.86 6.02 -43.30
C VAL A 138 -8.09 5.43 -43.98
N SER A 139 -9.06 5.00 -43.19
CA SER A 139 -10.36 4.54 -43.71
C SER A 139 -11.22 5.71 -44.17
N LYS A 140 -12.28 5.41 -44.94
CA LYS A 140 -13.28 6.40 -45.40
C LYS A 140 -13.93 7.18 -44.24
N ASN A 141 -13.94 6.63 -43.03
CA ASN A 141 -14.47 7.26 -41.82
C ASN A 141 -13.42 8.06 -41.03
N GLN A 142 -12.27 8.38 -41.63
CA GLN A 142 -11.12 9.08 -41.00
C GLN A 142 -10.50 8.34 -39.80
N ILE A 143 -10.76 7.03 -39.65
CA ILE A 143 -10.13 6.21 -38.61
C ILE A 143 -8.82 5.65 -39.15
N ASN A 144 -7.74 5.76 -38.38
CA ASN A 144 -6.42 5.26 -38.72
C ASN A 144 -6.30 3.77 -38.35
N HIS A 145 -6.29 2.88 -39.34
CA HIS A 145 -6.16 1.44 -39.14
C HIS A 145 -4.70 1.01 -39.18
N ILE A 146 -4.26 0.34 -38.12
CA ILE A 146 -2.89 -0.17 -38.02
C ILE A 146 -2.71 -1.33 -39.00
N LYS A 147 -1.58 -1.32 -39.73
CA LYS A 147 -1.11 -2.45 -40.53
C LYS A 147 0.10 -3.12 -39.89
N ASN A 148 0.99 -2.31 -39.34
CA ASN A 148 2.18 -2.77 -38.65
C ASN A 148 2.53 -1.82 -37.50
N ILE A 149 3.05 -2.39 -36.42
CA ILE A 149 3.42 -1.68 -35.20
C ILE A 149 4.74 -2.25 -34.70
N LYS A 150 5.69 -1.37 -34.40
CA LYS A 150 7.01 -1.76 -33.91
C LYS A 150 7.44 -0.84 -32.78
N SER A 151 7.86 -1.42 -31.65
CA SER A 151 8.56 -0.68 -30.60
C SER A 151 9.96 -0.28 -31.05
N LEU A 152 10.33 0.98 -30.82
CA LEU A 152 11.67 1.53 -31.04
C LEU A 152 12.49 1.57 -29.75
N THR A 153 11.84 1.35 -28.60
CA THR A 153 12.45 1.22 -27.27
C THR A 153 12.34 -0.22 -26.75
N ASP A 154 13.24 -0.61 -25.86
CA ASP A 154 13.19 -1.90 -25.14
C ASP A 154 12.59 -1.72 -23.73
N ILE A 155 11.77 -2.68 -23.30
CA ILE A 155 11.20 -2.73 -21.95
C ILE A 155 12.29 -2.92 -20.87
N ASN A 156 13.43 -3.49 -21.24
CA ASN A 156 14.56 -3.73 -20.34
C ASN A 156 15.42 -2.47 -20.12
N GLU A 157 15.19 -1.39 -20.88
CA GLU A 157 15.86 -0.10 -20.64
C GLU A 157 15.55 0.40 -19.22
N LEU A 158 16.61 0.66 -18.46
CA LEU A 158 16.51 1.13 -17.09
C LEU A 158 16.14 2.62 -17.04
N ASP A 159 16.59 3.41 -18.00
CA ASP A 159 16.27 4.83 -18.11
C ASP A 159 15.39 5.10 -19.32
N TYR A 160 14.47 6.03 -19.16
CA TYR A 160 13.54 6.46 -20.21
C TYR A 160 12.94 7.80 -19.85
N ASP A 161 12.57 8.54 -20.89
CA ASP A 161 11.89 9.82 -20.79
C ASP A 161 10.37 9.67 -20.82
N VAL A 162 9.69 10.61 -20.16
CA VAL A 162 8.24 10.72 -20.16
C VAL A 162 7.90 11.96 -20.98
N PRO A 163 7.01 11.88 -21.99
CA PRO A 163 6.60 13.07 -22.75
C PRO A 163 5.94 14.10 -21.83
N GLU A 164 5.92 15.36 -22.23
CA GLU A 164 5.25 16.41 -21.44
C GLU A 164 3.73 16.16 -21.38
N LEU A 165 3.17 16.11 -20.16
CA LEU A 165 1.76 15.80 -19.92
C LEU A 165 1.06 16.98 -19.24
N LYS A 166 -0.05 17.44 -19.83
CA LYS A 166 -0.89 18.48 -19.24
C LYS A 166 -1.84 17.86 -18.23
N ALA A 167 -1.87 18.35 -17.00
CA ALA A 167 -2.73 17.82 -15.95
C ALA A 167 -3.75 18.85 -15.45
N ILE A 168 -4.94 18.36 -15.06
CA ILE A 168 -5.92 19.11 -14.28
C ILE A 168 -6.23 18.34 -12.99
N SER A 169 -6.28 19.04 -11.87
CA SER A 169 -6.65 18.48 -10.57
C SER A 169 -8.13 18.73 -10.28
N LEU A 170 -8.88 17.70 -9.91
CA LEU A 170 -10.30 17.79 -9.54
C LEU A 170 -10.51 17.32 -8.09
N TYR A 171 -11.02 18.20 -7.24
CA TYR A 171 -11.33 17.86 -5.85
C TYR A 171 -12.50 18.68 -5.29
N LEU A 172 -13.09 18.18 -4.22
CA LEU A 172 -14.20 18.84 -3.54
C LEU A 172 -13.68 19.78 -2.45
N GLU A 173 -14.30 20.95 -2.33
CA GLU A 173 -13.98 21.95 -1.31
C GLU A 173 -14.30 21.44 0.11
N LYS A 174 -15.48 20.83 0.29
CA LYS A 174 -15.88 20.14 1.53
C LYS A 174 -15.60 18.65 1.42
N SER A 175 -15.63 17.94 2.56
CA SER A 175 -15.51 16.48 2.60
C SER A 175 -16.41 15.78 1.58
N HIS A 176 -15.89 14.72 0.93
CA HIS A 176 -16.63 13.85 0.01
C HIS A 176 -17.89 13.21 0.61
N ARG A 177 -18.02 13.26 1.94
CA ARG A 177 -19.18 12.76 2.71
C ARG A 177 -20.31 13.78 2.84
N HIS A 178 -20.09 15.05 2.48
CA HIS A 178 -21.19 16.00 2.33
C HIS A 178 -21.99 15.68 1.05
N PRO A 179 -23.30 15.97 1.01
CA PRO A 179 -24.10 15.87 -0.20
C PRO A 179 -23.40 16.58 -1.35
N PHE A 180 -23.24 15.89 -2.48
CA PHE A 180 -22.46 16.43 -3.60
C PHE A 180 -23.02 17.78 -4.05
N GLN A 181 -24.34 17.96 -4.07
CA GLN A 181 -25.08 19.16 -4.48
C GLN A 181 -24.87 20.38 -3.55
N GLU A 182 -24.39 20.17 -2.32
CA GLU A 182 -24.11 21.23 -1.34
C GLU A 182 -22.62 21.60 -1.28
N ASN A 183 -21.85 21.15 -2.27
CA ASN A 183 -20.41 21.27 -2.34
C ASN A 183 -19.98 22.23 -3.47
N THR A 184 -18.67 22.43 -3.59
CA THR A 184 -18.05 23.15 -4.70
C THR A 184 -16.99 22.23 -5.28
N LEU A 185 -17.06 21.99 -6.59
CA LEU A 185 -16.01 21.28 -7.31
C LEU A 185 -14.92 22.28 -7.67
N ILE A 186 -13.69 22.00 -7.26
CA ILE A 186 -12.52 22.78 -7.62
C ILE A 186 -11.80 22.05 -8.75
N ALA A 187 -11.59 22.78 -9.86
CA ALA A 187 -10.77 22.33 -10.97
C ALA A 187 -9.53 23.24 -11.06
N GLU A 188 -8.35 22.67 -10.85
CA GLU A 188 -7.09 23.40 -10.78
C GLU A 188 -6.17 22.99 -11.93
N THR A 189 -5.72 24.00 -12.67
CA THR A 189 -4.72 23.88 -13.75
C THR A 189 -3.44 24.57 -13.31
N SER A 190 -2.36 24.43 -14.08
CA SER A 190 -1.10 25.14 -13.78
C SER A 190 -1.22 26.67 -13.79
N GLN A 191 -2.27 27.23 -14.40
CA GLN A 191 -2.45 28.67 -14.58
C GLN A 191 -3.62 29.24 -13.78
N LYS A 192 -4.68 28.45 -13.55
CA LYS A 192 -5.96 28.94 -13.01
C LYS A 192 -6.68 27.88 -12.18
N THR A 193 -7.30 28.35 -11.09
CA THR A 193 -8.22 27.58 -10.26
C THR A 193 -9.66 28.01 -10.55
N TYR A 194 -10.52 27.05 -10.87
CA TYR A 194 -11.94 27.25 -11.12
C TYR A 194 -12.73 26.67 -9.95
N ARG A 195 -13.67 27.45 -9.40
CA ARG A 195 -14.60 27.00 -8.36
C ARG A 195 -15.99 26.90 -8.98
N ILE A 196 -16.53 25.69 -9.04
CA ILE A 196 -17.79 25.43 -9.73
C ILE A 196 -18.81 24.89 -8.71
N PRO A 197 -19.86 25.67 -8.38
CA PRO A 197 -20.94 25.19 -7.51
C PRO A 197 -21.61 23.95 -8.11
N THR A 198 -21.82 22.92 -7.30
CA THR A 198 -22.39 21.64 -7.77
C THR A 198 -23.91 21.56 -7.67
N LYS A 199 -24.56 22.62 -7.17
CA LYS A 199 -26.03 22.67 -6.97
C LYS A 199 -26.81 22.39 -8.26
N ASN A 200 -26.35 22.96 -9.39
CA ASN A 200 -26.95 22.72 -10.70
C ASN A 200 -26.01 21.86 -11.54
N GLY A 201 -26.35 20.58 -11.69
CA GLY A 201 -25.54 19.60 -12.40
C GLY A 201 -25.37 19.89 -13.90
N ILE A 202 -26.34 20.55 -14.54
CA ILE A 202 -26.26 20.92 -15.97
C ILE A 202 -25.18 21.99 -16.16
N ASN A 203 -25.26 23.07 -15.36
CA ASN A 203 -24.27 24.14 -15.39
C ASN A 203 -22.87 23.63 -15.00
N LEU A 204 -22.79 22.69 -14.07
CA LEU A 204 -21.53 22.05 -13.69
C LEU A 204 -20.87 21.34 -14.89
N ILE A 205 -21.62 20.54 -15.63
CA ILE A 205 -21.10 19.82 -16.82
C ILE A 205 -20.71 20.82 -17.92
N GLN A 206 -21.52 21.85 -18.18
CA GLN A 206 -21.22 22.87 -19.18
C GLN A 206 -19.91 23.60 -18.87
N ASN A 207 -19.74 24.08 -17.63
CA ASN A 207 -18.51 24.73 -17.19
C ASN A 207 -17.29 23.80 -17.30
N LEU A 208 -17.43 22.54 -16.89
CA LEU A 208 -16.34 21.57 -17.02
C LEU A 208 -16.01 21.26 -18.48
N ASN A 209 -16.99 21.17 -19.36
CA ASN A 209 -16.77 20.96 -20.79
C ASN A 209 -15.97 22.12 -21.39
N GLU A 210 -16.29 23.37 -21.05
CA GLU A 210 -15.50 24.54 -21.48
C GLU A 210 -14.06 24.47 -20.98
N ILE A 211 -13.86 24.13 -19.70
CA ILE A 211 -12.51 23.97 -19.13
C ILE A 211 -11.73 22.87 -19.87
N PHE A 212 -12.35 21.72 -20.12
CA PHE A 212 -11.70 20.60 -20.83
C PHE A 212 -11.40 20.93 -22.29
N LYS A 213 -12.26 21.68 -22.99
CA LYS A 213 -12.00 22.16 -24.35
C LYS A 213 -10.84 23.14 -24.40
N ASN A 214 -10.82 24.11 -23.49
CA ASN A 214 -9.82 25.17 -23.47
C ASN A 214 -8.43 24.66 -23.07
N HIS A 215 -8.35 23.80 -22.06
CA HIS A 215 -7.06 23.30 -21.53
C HIS A 215 -6.59 22.00 -22.17
N ASN A 216 -7.51 21.18 -22.71
CA ASN A 216 -7.25 19.87 -23.30
C ASN A 216 -6.27 18.99 -22.48
N PRO A 217 -6.56 18.69 -21.20
CA PRO A 217 -5.62 18.00 -20.30
C PRO A 217 -5.38 16.53 -20.70
N ASP A 218 -4.15 16.07 -20.64
CA ASP A 218 -3.81 14.65 -20.82
C ASP A 218 -4.19 13.82 -19.59
N ILE A 219 -4.05 14.41 -18.39
CA ILE A 219 -4.29 13.75 -17.11
C ILE A 219 -5.38 14.51 -16.33
N VAL A 220 -6.32 13.76 -15.80
CA VAL A 220 -7.25 14.22 -14.76
C VAL A 220 -6.86 13.54 -13.45
N LEU A 221 -6.24 14.31 -12.56
CA LEU A 221 -5.88 13.87 -11.22
C LEU A 221 -7.02 14.23 -10.28
N SER A 222 -7.68 13.24 -9.69
CA SER A 222 -8.82 13.50 -8.81
C SER A 222 -8.56 13.12 -7.36
N SER A 223 -9.34 13.68 -6.44
CA SER A 223 -9.48 13.17 -5.06
C SER A 223 -10.92 12.70 -4.86
N PHE A 224 -11.13 11.39 -4.72
CA PHE A 224 -12.46 10.76 -4.68
C PHE A 224 -13.23 10.89 -6.01
N GLY A 225 -12.51 10.95 -7.14
CA GLY A 225 -13.14 11.02 -8.45
C GLY A 225 -13.85 9.73 -8.85
N ASP A 226 -13.27 8.58 -8.51
CA ASP A 226 -13.86 7.27 -8.78
C ASP A 226 -15.10 7.00 -7.90
N GLN A 227 -15.07 7.48 -6.66
CA GLN A 227 -16.12 7.22 -5.67
C GLN A 227 -17.30 8.20 -5.78
N VAL A 228 -17.02 9.47 -6.09
CA VAL A 228 -18.03 10.55 -5.97
C VAL A 228 -18.15 11.37 -7.25
N ILE A 229 -17.05 11.96 -7.75
CA ILE A 229 -17.12 13.00 -8.79
C ILE A 229 -17.63 12.43 -10.12
N PHE A 230 -16.93 11.46 -10.71
CA PHE A 230 -17.30 10.91 -12.02
C PHE A 230 -18.61 10.12 -12.02
N PRO A 231 -18.96 9.29 -11.01
CA PRO A 231 -20.28 8.70 -10.94
C PRO A 231 -21.40 9.74 -11.01
N TYR A 232 -21.27 10.85 -10.29
CA TYR A 232 -22.25 11.94 -10.31
C TYR A 232 -22.29 12.61 -11.69
N LEU A 233 -21.14 13.02 -12.23
CA LEU A 233 -21.06 13.71 -13.53
C LEU A 233 -21.64 12.87 -14.67
N PHE A 234 -21.28 11.58 -14.75
CA PHE A 234 -21.81 10.70 -15.78
C PHE A 234 -23.31 10.42 -15.59
N LYS A 235 -23.79 10.35 -14.35
CA LYS A 235 -25.22 10.18 -14.06
C LYS A 235 -26.02 11.37 -14.54
N THR A 236 -25.61 12.57 -14.15
CA THR A 236 -26.26 13.80 -14.58
C THR A 236 -26.21 13.96 -16.09
N ALA A 237 -25.09 13.63 -16.75
CA ALA A 237 -24.99 13.70 -18.20
C ALA A 237 -25.95 12.72 -18.90
N GLN A 238 -26.05 11.47 -18.42
CA GLN A 238 -26.95 10.47 -18.98
C GLN A 238 -28.43 10.81 -18.77
N GLU A 239 -28.82 11.26 -17.57
CA GLU A 239 -30.21 11.62 -17.23
C GLU A 239 -30.70 12.86 -17.99
N ASN A 240 -29.79 13.80 -18.32
CA ASN A 240 -30.11 15.05 -19.01
C ASN A 240 -29.69 15.06 -20.49
N HIS A 241 -29.25 13.91 -21.03
CA HIS A 241 -28.77 13.77 -22.41
C HIS A 241 -27.69 14.80 -22.82
N LEU A 242 -26.79 15.15 -21.91
CA LEU A 242 -25.71 16.10 -22.14
C LEU A 242 -24.49 15.41 -22.76
N THR A 243 -23.84 16.08 -23.70
CA THR A 243 -22.53 15.67 -24.22
C THR A 243 -21.44 16.05 -23.22
N THR A 244 -20.42 15.19 -23.09
CA THR A 244 -19.29 15.41 -22.17
C THR A 244 -17.97 15.43 -22.93
N GLU A 245 -17.06 16.33 -22.56
CA GLU A 245 -15.71 16.46 -23.16
C GLU A 245 -14.63 15.74 -22.34
N PHE A 246 -15.04 14.94 -21.36
CA PHE A 246 -14.13 14.20 -20.48
C PHE A 246 -13.34 13.13 -21.25
N ASP A 247 -14.01 12.41 -22.15
CA ASP A 247 -13.37 11.47 -23.06
C ASP A 247 -12.86 12.22 -24.30
N ARG A 248 -11.64 11.89 -24.73
CA ARG A 248 -11.08 12.41 -25.99
C ARG A 248 -11.55 11.58 -27.18
N ASP A 249 -11.79 10.29 -26.96
CA ASP A 249 -12.40 9.42 -27.97
C ASP A 249 -13.89 9.71 -28.11
N LYS A 250 -14.29 10.14 -29.32
CA LYS A 250 -15.68 10.37 -29.72
C LYS A 250 -16.20 9.32 -30.71
N THR A 251 -15.35 8.36 -31.10
CA THR A 251 -15.65 7.36 -32.15
C THR A 251 -16.35 6.13 -31.58
N SER A 252 -16.09 5.80 -30.33
CA SER A 252 -16.65 4.63 -29.65
C SER A 252 -17.90 5.01 -28.85
N LEU A 253 -19.01 4.31 -29.08
CA LEU A 253 -20.23 4.44 -28.27
C LEU A 253 -20.04 3.71 -26.93
N ILE A 254 -19.26 4.29 -26.02
CA ILE A 254 -18.95 3.64 -24.74
C ILE A 254 -20.09 3.89 -23.76
N ARG A 255 -20.96 2.89 -23.59
CA ARG A 255 -21.98 2.90 -22.54
C ARG A 255 -21.35 2.54 -21.20
N ARG A 256 -21.31 3.52 -20.29
CA ARG A 256 -20.83 3.33 -18.91
C ARG A 256 -21.97 2.89 -18.01
N SER A 257 -21.81 1.74 -17.35
CA SER A 257 -22.67 1.36 -16.21
C SER A 257 -22.26 2.19 -15.00
N ILE A 258 -23.20 2.96 -14.44
CA ILE A 258 -22.93 3.82 -13.29
C ILE A 258 -23.06 2.97 -12.02
N GLN A 259 -21.95 2.81 -11.31
CA GLN A 259 -21.87 2.07 -10.06
C GLN A 259 -21.30 3.00 -8.99
N THR A 260 -22.02 3.15 -7.89
CA THR A 260 -21.56 3.95 -6.73
C THR A 260 -21.07 3.09 -5.58
N GLN A 261 -21.40 1.80 -5.56
CA GLN A 261 -20.93 0.86 -4.54
C GLN A 261 -19.56 0.32 -4.93
N GLY A 262 -18.58 0.49 -4.03
CA GLY A 262 -17.28 -0.14 -4.18
C GLY A 262 -17.28 -1.62 -3.80
N THR A 263 -16.08 -2.20 -3.77
CA THR A 263 -15.85 -3.58 -3.33
C THR A 263 -14.93 -3.59 -2.13
N SER A 264 -15.17 -4.52 -1.21
CA SER A 264 -14.35 -4.69 -0.02
C SER A 264 -13.75 -6.08 0.00
N PHE A 265 -12.47 -6.20 0.33
CA PHE A 265 -11.78 -7.47 0.38
C PHE A 265 -10.88 -7.57 1.61
N ASN A 266 -10.75 -8.78 2.15
CA ASN A 266 -9.88 -9.06 3.29
C ASN A 266 -8.46 -9.36 2.79
N THR A 267 -7.46 -8.75 3.40
CA THR A 267 -6.03 -8.99 3.13
C THR A 267 -5.29 -8.94 4.45
N TYR A 268 -4.71 -10.08 4.86
CA TYR A 268 -4.00 -10.26 6.14
C TYR A 268 -4.80 -9.79 7.36
N GLY A 269 -6.09 -10.12 7.43
CA GLY A 269 -6.98 -9.77 8.54
C GLY A 269 -7.46 -8.32 8.54
N THR A 270 -7.09 -7.51 7.54
CA THR A 270 -7.57 -6.14 7.35
C THR A 270 -8.51 -6.08 6.16
N ILE A 271 -9.63 -5.39 6.31
CA ILE A 271 -10.57 -5.16 5.21
C ILE A 271 -10.25 -3.84 4.52
N VAL A 272 -10.10 -3.91 3.21
CA VAL A 272 -9.72 -2.79 2.34
C VAL A 272 -10.88 -2.49 1.42
N PHE A 273 -11.27 -1.23 1.38
CA PHE A 273 -12.26 -0.71 0.44
C PHE A 273 -11.60 -0.28 -0.88
N ARG A 274 -12.23 -0.62 -2.01
CA ARG A 274 -11.88 -0.16 -3.35
C ARG A 274 -13.10 0.46 -4.00
N ALA A 275 -12.99 1.73 -4.39
CA ALA A 275 -14.06 2.41 -5.11
C ALA A 275 -14.21 1.86 -6.56
N PRO A 276 -15.38 2.05 -7.19
CA PRO A 276 -15.60 1.74 -8.61
C PRO A 276 -14.55 2.39 -9.53
N SER A 277 -14.46 1.93 -10.78
CA SER A 277 -13.45 2.41 -11.72
C SER A 277 -14.08 3.24 -12.83
N TYR A 278 -13.69 4.51 -12.94
CA TYR A 278 -14.16 5.41 -14.00
C TYR A 278 -12.99 5.90 -14.88
N PRO A 279 -12.43 5.04 -15.76
CA PRO A 279 -11.36 5.45 -16.67
C PRO A 279 -11.89 6.42 -17.74
N LEU A 280 -11.05 7.32 -18.24
CA LEU A 280 -11.38 8.17 -19.39
C LEU A 280 -10.71 7.62 -20.66
N PHE A 281 -11.29 7.82 -21.82
CA PHE A 281 -10.79 7.24 -23.07
C PHE A 281 -10.00 8.28 -23.86
N GLY A 282 -8.71 8.00 -24.03
CA GLY A 282 -7.78 8.96 -24.62
C GLY A 282 -7.35 10.08 -23.67
N ARG A 283 -7.65 9.95 -22.37
CA ARG A 283 -7.12 10.77 -21.26
C ARG A 283 -6.91 9.86 -20.05
N TRP A 284 -5.95 10.16 -19.19
CA TRP A 284 -5.76 9.38 -17.97
C TRP A 284 -6.53 9.95 -16.80
N HIS A 285 -7.48 9.21 -16.25
CA HIS A 285 -8.03 9.52 -14.93
C HIS A 285 -7.33 8.70 -13.83
N ILE A 286 -6.69 9.41 -12.90
CA ILE A 286 -5.99 8.87 -11.74
C ILE A 286 -6.64 9.45 -10.48
N ASP A 287 -7.27 8.61 -9.67
CA ASP A 287 -7.80 9.01 -8.36
C ASP A 287 -6.72 8.80 -7.27
N SER A 288 -6.22 9.91 -6.75
CA SER A 288 -5.19 9.96 -5.70
C SER A 288 -5.60 9.28 -4.38
N ARG A 289 -6.91 9.13 -4.13
CA ARG A 289 -7.45 8.49 -2.92
C ARG A 289 -7.74 7.00 -3.12
N ASN A 290 -8.03 6.59 -4.36
CA ASN A 290 -8.27 5.19 -4.73
C ASN A 290 -7.00 4.46 -5.22
N SER A 291 -5.87 5.17 -5.38
CA SER A 291 -4.61 4.62 -5.84
C SER A 291 -3.58 4.43 -4.72
N PHE A 292 -3.24 3.17 -4.43
CA PHE A 292 -2.15 2.84 -3.50
C PHE A 292 -0.79 3.32 -4.04
N VAL A 293 -0.52 3.06 -5.32
CA VAL A 293 0.76 3.38 -5.95
C VAL A 293 0.95 4.90 -6.03
N TYR A 294 -0.08 5.66 -6.41
CA TYR A 294 0.01 7.13 -6.42
C TYR A 294 0.36 7.68 -5.04
N LYS A 295 -0.28 7.16 -3.99
CA LYS A 295 -0.04 7.62 -2.61
C LYS A 295 1.40 7.40 -2.14
N GLU A 296 2.08 6.39 -2.64
CA GLU A 296 3.43 6.01 -2.19
C GLU A 296 4.55 6.39 -3.16
N ALA A 297 4.23 6.61 -4.44
CA ALA A 297 5.20 6.77 -5.52
C ALA A 297 4.75 7.73 -6.64
N GLU A 298 3.63 8.45 -6.43
CA GLU A 298 3.10 9.46 -7.34
C GLU A 298 2.86 8.94 -8.78
N LEU A 299 2.75 9.85 -9.75
CA LEU A 299 2.48 9.51 -11.16
C LEU A 299 3.61 8.68 -11.78
N ILE A 300 4.86 9.09 -11.56
CA ILE A 300 6.02 8.41 -12.14
C ILE A 300 6.12 6.96 -11.64
N GLY A 301 5.77 6.71 -10.39
CA GLY A 301 5.68 5.35 -9.86
C GLY A 301 4.63 4.49 -10.58
N ILE A 302 3.47 5.06 -10.93
CA ILE A 302 2.45 4.35 -11.73
C ILE A 302 3.00 4.03 -13.12
N ILE A 303 3.63 5.02 -13.77
CA ILE A 303 4.21 4.85 -15.11
C ILE A 303 5.26 3.72 -15.10
N GLU A 304 6.16 3.72 -14.12
CA GLU A 304 7.19 2.69 -13.97
C GLU A 304 6.56 1.29 -13.86
N LEU A 305 5.58 1.11 -12.96
CA LEU A 305 4.94 -0.19 -12.78
C LEU A 305 4.09 -0.59 -14.00
N SER A 306 3.46 0.38 -14.67
CA SER A 306 2.65 0.18 -15.87
C SER A 306 3.48 -0.30 -17.05
N ARG A 307 4.68 0.27 -17.25
CA ARG A 307 5.66 -0.16 -18.25
C ARG A 307 6.05 -1.62 -18.06
N ILE A 308 6.58 -1.96 -16.88
CA ILE A 308 7.11 -3.30 -16.62
C ILE A 308 6.03 -4.38 -16.59
N SER A 309 4.80 -4.05 -16.17
CA SER A 309 3.69 -5.01 -16.10
C SER A 309 2.83 -5.07 -17.36
N ARG A 310 3.10 -4.22 -18.36
CA ARG A 310 2.24 -4.04 -19.55
C ARG A 310 0.75 -3.88 -19.16
N LEU A 311 0.48 -3.15 -18.10
CA LEU A 311 -0.88 -2.77 -17.70
C LEU A 311 -1.15 -1.34 -18.16
N PRO A 312 -2.31 -1.03 -18.78
CA PRO A 312 -2.68 0.35 -19.09
C PRO A 312 -2.59 1.24 -17.85
N ILE A 313 -2.11 2.49 -18.00
CA ILE A 313 -1.77 3.36 -16.87
C ILE A 313 -2.94 3.57 -15.91
N GLN A 314 -4.15 3.78 -16.44
CA GLN A 314 -5.36 3.95 -15.63
C GLN A 314 -5.76 2.69 -14.85
N LYS A 315 -5.49 1.51 -15.41
CA LYS A 315 -5.69 0.23 -14.71
C LYS A 315 -4.63 0.05 -13.63
N MET A 316 -3.37 0.36 -13.94
CA MET A 316 -2.28 0.28 -12.96
C MET A 316 -2.51 1.23 -11.78
N ALA A 317 -3.00 2.44 -12.03
CA ALA A 317 -3.37 3.40 -10.99
C ALA A 317 -4.35 2.80 -9.95
N ARG A 318 -5.26 1.93 -10.39
CA ARG A 318 -6.26 1.27 -9.52
C ARG A 318 -5.82 -0.10 -9.05
N ALA A 319 -4.77 -0.67 -9.62
CA ALA A 319 -4.26 -2.00 -9.31
C ALA A 319 -3.47 -2.02 -8.00
N SER A 320 -3.43 -3.17 -7.34
CA SER A 320 -2.47 -3.41 -6.26
C SER A 320 -1.11 -3.75 -6.86
N THR A 321 -0.04 -3.58 -6.07
CA THR A 321 1.31 -4.01 -6.49
C THR A 321 1.38 -5.51 -6.76
N GLY A 322 0.62 -6.34 -6.04
CA GLY A 322 0.51 -7.78 -6.32
C GLY A 322 -0.15 -8.09 -7.67
N LYS A 323 -1.17 -7.31 -8.08
CA LYS A 323 -1.75 -7.46 -9.42
C LYS A 323 -0.71 -7.13 -10.50
N ALA A 324 0.04 -6.03 -10.33
CA ALA A 324 1.12 -5.69 -11.26
C ALA A 324 2.16 -6.81 -11.35
N LEU A 325 2.59 -7.36 -10.22
CA LEU A 325 3.53 -8.49 -10.17
C LEU A 325 3.01 -9.71 -10.95
N THR A 326 1.73 -10.06 -10.78
CA THR A 326 1.11 -11.15 -11.56
C THR A 326 1.26 -10.94 -13.05
N TYR A 327 1.05 -9.71 -13.55
CA TYR A 327 1.17 -9.45 -14.99
C TYR A 327 2.61 -9.45 -15.50
N ILE A 328 3.58 -9.08 -14.65
CA ILE A 328 5.01 -9.26 -14.96
C ILE A 328 5.33 -10.76 -15.07
N GLU A 329 4.86 -11.57 -14.13
CA GLU A 329 5.04 -13.02 -14.14
C GLU A 329 4.32 -13.68 -15.34
N VAL A 330 3.12 -13.19 -15.72
CA VAL A 330 2.43 -13.63 -16.94
C VAL A 330 3.25 -13.28 -18.18
N ASP A 331 3.79 -12.06 -18.30
CA ASP A 331 4.65 -11.67 -19.42
C ASP A 331 5.86 -12.61 -19.55
N VAL A 332 6.56 -12.87 -18.45
CA VAL A 332 7.68 -13.83 -18.41
C VAL A 332 7.22 -15.23 -18.83
N ALA A 333 6.09 -15.70 -18.31
CA ALA A 333 5.55 -17.02 -18.62
C ALA A 333 5.23 -17.17 -20.13
N LEU A 334 4.62 -16.15 -20.72
CA LEU A 334 4.28 -16.13 -22.14
C LEU A 334 5.54 -16.12 -23.01
N ARG A 335 6.56 -15.31 -22.67
CA ARG A 335 7.85 -15.28 -23.38
C ARG A 335 8.60 -16.61 -23.29
N MET A 336 8.47 -17.32 -22.17
CA MET A 336 9.04 -18.66 -21.97
C MET A 336 8.17 -19.80 -22.54
N ASN A 337 7.11 -19.47 -23.29
CA ASN A 337 6.18 -20.40 -23.93
C ASN A 337 5.43 -21.35 -22.96
N TYR A 338 5.18 -20.90 -21.73
CA TYR A 338 4.40 -21.65 -20.74
C TYR A 338 2.88 -21.46 -20.92
N LEU A 339 2.14 -22.54 -20.64
CA LEU A 339 0.70 -22.51 -20.43
C LEU A 339 0.41 -21.88 -19.08
N VAL A 340 -0.23 -20.72 -19.10
CA VAL A 340 -0.64 -19.99 -17.90
C VAL A 340 -2.03 -20.49 -17.50
N PRO A 341 -2.16 -21.18 -16.36
CA PRO A 341 -3.44 -21.71 -15.95
C PRO A 341 -4.36 -20.58 -15.47
N TRP A 342 -5.65 -20.71 -15.77
CA TRP A 342 -6.66 -19.74 -15.33
C TRP A 342 -6.88 -19.81 -13.80
N GLN A 343 -6.75 -21.00 -13.23
CA GLN A 343 -6.76 -21.26 -11.78
C GLN A 343 -5.45 -21.84 -11.30
N LYS A 344 -5.08 -21.48 -10.08
CA LYS A 344 -3.96 -22.09 -9.38
C LYS A 344 -4.29 -23.57 -9.10
N SER A 345 -3.53 -24.47 -9.72
CA SER A 345 -3.75 -25.91 -9.60
C SER A 345 -3.06 -26.57 -8.40
N ALA A 346 -2.05 -25.93 -7.79
CA ALA A 346 -1.31 -26.47 -6.66
C ALA A 346 -1.09 -25.41 -5.58
N LEU A 347 -1.84 -25.49 -4.47
CA LEU A 347 -1.67 -24.64 -3.29
C LEU A 347 -0.46 -25.06 -2.47
N GLU A 348 -0.42 -26.36 -2.18
CA GLU A 348 0.54 -27.02 -1.31
C GLU A 348 0.46 -28.53 -1.55
N SER A 349 1.53 -29.25 -1.27
CA SER A 349 1.59 -30.71 -1.20
C SER A 349 1.16 -31.19 0.19
N GLU A 350 0.71 -32.43 0.33
CA GLU A 350 0.38 -32.99 1.64
C GLU A 350 1.60 -33.01 2.57
N LYS A 351 1.39 -32.63 3.83
CA LYS A 351 2.42 -32.60 4.88
C LYS A 351 1.96 -33.39 6.10
N THR A 352 2.89 -34.09 6.73
CA THR A 352 2.70 -34.63 8.08
C THR A 352 2.66 -33.50 9.12
N ALA A 353 2.10 -33.76 10.29
CA ALA A 353 2.06 -32.78 11.38
C ALA A 353 3.46 -32.27 11.78
N LEU A 354 4.47 -33.15 11.78
CA LEU A 354 5.85 -32.77 12.08
C LEU A 354 6.46 -31.88 11.00
N GLN A 355 6.19 -32.18 9.72
CA GLN A 355 6.62 -31.31 8.61
C GLN A 355 5.95 -29.95 8.69
N LEU A 356 4.66 -29.89 9.01
CA LEU A 356 3.94 -28.63 9.17
C LEU A 356 4.54 -27.79 10.31
N LEU A 357 4.78 -28.37 11.49
CA LEU A 357 5.42 -27.67 12.62
C LEU A 357 6.82 -27.13 12.28
N ASN A 358 7.55 -27.80 11.39
CA ASN A 358 8.86 -27.36 10.95
C ASN A 358 8.81 -26.29 9.85
N ALA A 359 7.85 -26.41 8.93
CA ALA A 359 7.70 -25.56 7.76
C ALA A 359 6.97 -24.25 8.06
N ASP A 360 5.93 -24.29 8.89
CA ASP A 360 5.09 -23.14 9.27
C ASP A 360 5.79 -22.25 10.31
N LYS A 361 6.96 -21.74 9.92
CA LYS A 361 7.79 -20.81 10.70
C LYS A 361 7.93 -19.51 9.93
N GLY A 362 7.62 -18.41 10.61
CA GLY A 362 7.83 -17.06 10.10
C GLY A 362 9.32 -16.67 10.01
N GLY A 363 9.54 -15.36 9.83
CA GLY A 363 10.87 -14.77 9.94
C GLY A 363 11.45 -14.91 11.35
N LEU A 364 12.77 -15.00 11.46
CA LEU A 364 13.45 -15.10 12.74
C LEU A 364 13.42 -13.77 13.48
N VAL A 365 13.20 -13.84 14.79
CA VAL A 365 13.29 -12.72 15.70
C VAL A 365 14.13 -13.15 16.88
N PHE A 366 15.26 -12.47 17.09
CA PHE A 366 15.99 -12.51 18.36
C PHE A 366 15.40 -11.45 19.25
N GLN A 367 14.92 -11.82 20.43
CA GLN A 367 14.37 -10.85 21.37
C GLN A 367 15.47 -9.89 21.84
N ALA A 368 15.13 -8.62 22.00
CA ALA A 368 16.09 -7.61 22.45
C ALA A 368 16.64 -7.97 23.84
N ASP A 369 17.96 -8.00 23.96
CA ASP A 369 18.66 -8.17 25.23
C ASP A 369 18.54 -6.89 26.06
N ILE A 370 17.77 -6.99 27.15
CA ILE A 370 17.48 -5.91 28.09
C ILE A 370 18.22 -6.08 29.43
N GLN A 371 19.21 -6.99 29.53
CA GLN A 371 20.00 -7.17 30.76
C GLN A 371 20.69 -5.87 31.20
N ASN A 372 21.07 -5.02 30.24
CA ASN A 372 21.67 -3.71 30.48
C ASN A 372 20.64 -2.55 30.50
N GLY A 373 19.35 -2.86 30.65
CA GLY A 373 18.25 -1.90 30.63
C GLY A 373 17.53 -1.82 29.28
N PHE A 374 16.44 -1.06 29.25
CA PHE A 374 15.63 -0.87 28.03
C PHE A 374 16.24 0.13 27.05
N VAL A 375 17.24 0.91 27.47
CA VAL A 375 17.92 1.91 26.65
C VAL A 375 19.41 1.61 26.63
N LEU A 376 19.96 1.52 25.42
CA LEU A 376 21.34 1.16 25.16
C LEU A 376 22.01 2.26 24.35
N GLU A 377 23.31 2.45 24.56
CA GLU A 377 24.13 3.42 23.83
C GLU A 377 25.02 2.72 22.80
N ASN A 378 25.44 3.44 21.76
CA ASN A 378 26.45 2.97 20.80
C ASN A 378 26.11 1.60 20.17
N VAL A 379 24.89 1.49 19.64
CA VAL A 379 24.39 0.29 18.94
C VAL A 379 24.36 0.57 17.44
N ALA A 380 24.92 -0.32 16.62
CA ALA A 380 24.81 -0.25 15.16
C ALA A 380 23.63 -1.09 14.67
N GLN A 381 22.89 -0.59 13.69
CA GLN A 381 21.89 -1.37 12.96
C GLN A 381 22.41 -1.70 11.55
N LEU A 382 22.39 -2.98 11.22
CA LEU A 382 22.70 -3.51 9.89
C LEU A 382 21.44 -4.14 9.29
N ASP A 383 21.10 -3.78 8.06
CA ASP A 383 19.90 -4.25 7.35
C ASP A 383 20.30 -4.93 6.03
N PHE A 384 19.74 -6.11 5.75
CA PHE A 384 19.89 -6.77 4.46
C PHE A 384 19.16 -5.99 3.37
N SER A 385 19.84 -5.69 2.28
CA SER A 385 19.23 -4.99 1.15
C SER A 385 18.33 -5.95 0.37
N GLN A 386 17.01 -5.80 0.52
CA GLN A 386 16.03 -6.59 -0.24
C GLN A 386 16.16 -8.10 0.00
N MET A 387 16.27 -8.51 1.26
CA MET A 387 16.61 -9.90 1.61
C MET A 387 15.73 -10.93 0.87
N TYR A 388 14.42 -10.89 1.05
CA TYR A 388 13.53 -11.92 0.50
C TYR A 388 13.49 -11.97 -1.04
N PRO A 389 13.35 -10.85 -1.77
CA PRO A 389 13.48 -10.89 -3.23
C PRO A 389 14.84 -11.39 -3.71
N SER A 390 15.92 -10.99 -3.04
CA SER A 390 17.27 -11.44 -3.40
C SER A 390 17.45 -12.94 -3.17
N ILE A 391 16.86 -13.49 -2.10
CA ILE A 391 16.78 -14.95 -1.86
C ILE A 391 16.05 -15.65 -3.02
N MET A 392 14.90 -15.14 -3.45
CA MET A 392 14.13 -15.74 -4.55
C MET A 392 14.90 -15.74 -5.87
N VAL A 393 15.62 -14.66 -6.16
CA VAL A 393 16.43 -14.53 -7.38
C VAL A 393 17.66 -15.45 -7.32
N THR A 394 18.41 -15.40 -6.22
CA THR A 394 19.69 -16.10 -6.05
C THR A 394 19.52 -17.61 -5.99
N HIS A 395 18.52 -18.08 -5.22
CA HIS A 395 18.24 -19.51 -5.06
C HIS A 395 17.19 -20.03 -6.05
N ASN A 396 16.82 -19.27 -7.09
CA ASN A 396 15.85 -19.70 -8.10
C ASN A 396 14.49 -20.19 -7.54
N ILE A 397 13.97 -19.53 -6.48
CA ILE A 397 12.72 -19.94 -5.82
C ILE A 397 11.52 -19.44 -6.62
N SER A 398 10.69 -20.37 -7.07
CA SER A 398 9.45 -20.16 -7.81
C SER A 398 8.53 -21.38 -7.58
N PRO A 399 7.20 -21.27 -7.71
CA PRO A 399 6.27 -22.39 -7.47
C PRO A 399 6.62 -23.68 -8.18
N GLU A 400 7.10 -23.55 -9.42
CA GLU A 400 7.43 -24.65 -10.31
C GLU A 400 8.86 -25.17 -10.10
N THR A 401 9.74 -24.41 -9.47
CA THR A 401 11.11 -24.87 -9.20
C THR A 401 11.21 -25.63 -7.88
N ILE A 402 10.32 -25.38 -6.92
CA ILE A 402 10.27 -26.07 -5.63
C ILE A 402 9.59 -27.43 -5.73
N ASN A 403 10.31 -28.49 -5.32
CA ASN A 403 9.88 -29.89 -5.35
C ASN A 403 9.39 -30.32 -6.74
N CYS A 404 10.11 -29.88 -7.78
CA CYS A 404 9.74 -30.17 -9.16
C CYS A 404 9.96 -31.65 -9.52
N LEU A 405 9.12 -32.17 -10.43
CA LEU A 405 9.17 -33.57 -10.87
C LEU A 405 10.44 -33.89 -11.67
N CYS A 406 10.97 -32.93 -12.44
CA CYS A 406 12.13 -33.17 -13.31
C CYS A 406 13.46 -33.39 -12.55
N CYS A 407 13.46 -33.19 -11.25
CA CYS A 407 14.62 -33.24 -10.36
C CYS A 407 14.46 -34.28 -9.25
N GLU A 408 13.47 -35.16 -9.38
CA GLU A 408 13.24 -36.26 -8.44
C GLU A 408 14.36 -37.29 -8.52
N GLY A 409 14.91 -37.70 -7.38
CA GLY A 409 16.01 -38.68 -7.30
C GLY A 409 17.40 -38.15 -7.64
N GLU A 410 17.56 -36.86 -7.93
CA GLU A 410 18.86 -36.25 -8.25
C GLU A 410 19.70 -35.99 -6.98
N PRO A 411 20.90 -36.58 -6.83
CA PRO A 411 21.64 -36.58 -5.56
C PRO A 411 22.36 -35.26 -5.22
N ASN A 412 22.50 -34.31 -6.17
CA ASN A 412 23.28 -33.08 -6.00
C ASN A 412 22.47 -31.79 -6.24
N ILE A 413 21.23 -31.77 -5.75
CA ILE A 413 20.36 -30.60 -5.88
C ILE A 413 20.38 -29.76 -4.61
N GLU A 414 20.38 -28.45 -4.79
CA GLU A 414 20.23 -27.49 -3.69
C GLU A 414 18.92 -27.74 -2.96
N ASN A 415 19.02 -27.84 -1.63
CA ASN A 415 17.89 -28.07 -0.76
C ASN A 415 17.66 -26.86 0.13
N VAL A 416 16.38 -26.60 0.41
CA VAL A 416 15.96 -25.58 1.36
C VAL A 416 16.43 -25.98 2.77
N PRO A 417 17.12 -25.08 3.51
CA PRO A 417 17.61 -25.34 4.86
C PRO A 417 16.50 -25.82 5.79
N SER A 418 16.79 -26.86 6.57
CA SER A 418 15.88 -27.46 7.58
C SER A 418 14.56 -28.05 7.06
N LEU A 419 14.18 -27.82 5.80
CA LEU A 419 12.93 -28.32 5.21
C LEU A 419 13.17 -29.42 4.16
N GLY A 420 14.37 -29.46 3.55
CA GLY A 420 14.72 -30.49 2.57
C GLY A 420 13.97 -30.38 1.24
N TYR A 421 13.29 -29.26 0.98
CA TYR A 421 12.66 -29.04 -0.32
C TYR A 421 13.72 -28.88 -1.40
N ARG A 422 13.54 -29.59 -2.51
CA ARG A 422 14.46 -29.53 -3.65
C ARG A 422 14.21 -28.29 -4.47
N ILE A 423 15.27 -27.65 -4.95
CA ILE A 423 15.18 -26.50 -5.84
C ILE A 423 15.72 -26.86 -7.22
N CYS A 424 14.92 -26.62 -8.26
CA CYS A 424 15.29 -27.01 -9.62
C CYS A 424 16.55 -26.30 -10.12
N ALA A 425 17.55 -27.07 -10.55
CA ALA A 425 18.74 -26.59 -11.26
C ALA A 425 18.60 -26.64 -12.80
N LYS A 426 17.56 -27.31 -13.33
CA LYS A 426 17.38 -27.57 -14.78
C LYS A 426 16.62 -26.46 -15.52
N ARG A 427 15.98 -25.53 -14.81
CA ARG A 427 15.24 -24.39 -15.41
C ARG A 427 15.26 -23.16 -14.51
N LYS A 428 15.15 -21.98 -15.12
CA LYS A 428 14.89 -20.73 -14.41
C LYS A 428 13.41 -20.61 -14.06
N GLY A 429 13.11 -20.21 -12.83
CA GLY A 429 11.74 -19.99 -12.35
C GLY A 429 11.18 -18.64 -12.81
N ILE A 430 9.88 -18.60 -13.11
CA ILE A 430 9.16 -17.43 -13.60
C ILE A 430 9.19 -16.28 -12.58
N VAL A 431 8.95 -16.58 -11.30
CA VAL A 431 9.00 -15.58 -10.24
C VAL A 431 10.43 -15.07 -10.05
N SER A 432 11.42 -15.96 -10.11
CA SER A 432 12.84 -15.62 -10.00
C SER A 432 13.27 -14.67 -11.13
N GLU A 433 12.88 -14.96 -12.37
CA GLU A 433 13.16 -14.13 -13.55
C GLU A 433 12.43 -12.76 -13.49
N ALA A 434 11.14 -12.77 -13.12
CA ALA A 434 10.36 -11.55 -12.97
C ALA A 434 10.98 -10.58 -11.94
N LEU A 435 11.41 -11.11 -10.79
CA LEU A 435 12.01 -10.32 -9.72
C LEU A 435 13.43 -9.87 -10.03
N ALA A 436 14.21 -10.62 -10.80
CA ALA A 436 15.59 -10.26 -11.15
C ALA A 436 15.65 -8.88 -11.82
N HIS A 437 14.80 -8.65 -12.82
CA HIS A 437 14.70 -7.35 -13.49
C HIS A 437 14.28 -6.23 -12.53
N ILE A 438 13.34 -6.49 -11.62
CA ILE A 438 12.86 -5.49 -10.66
C ILE A 438 13.96 -5.11 -9.65
N VAL A 439 14.71 -6.10 -9.13
CA VAL A 439 15.84 -5.89 -8.22
C VAL A 439 16.94 -5.08 -8.90
N GLN A 440 17.29 -5.42 -10.15
CA GLN A 440 18.27 -4.68 -10.94
C GLN A 440 17.87 -3.22 -11.12
N ARG A 441 16.63 -2.95 -11.57
CA ARG A 441 16.10 -1.58 -11.74
C ARG A 441 16.15 -0.79 -10.44
N ARG A 442 15.75 -1.39 -9.32
CA ARG A 442 15.78 -0.71 -8.03
C ARG A 442 17.21 -0.38 -7.58
N ASN A 443 18.17 -1.27 -7.82
CA ASN A 443 19.57 -1.03 -7.51
C ASN A 443 20.12 0.13 -8.35
N HIS A 444 19.85 0.14 -9.66
CA HIS A 444 20.20 1.24 -10.57
C HIS A 444 19.70 2.60 -10.08
N TYR A 445 18.41 2.70 -9.74
CA TYR A 445 17.85 3.96 -9.23
C TYR A 445 18.36 4.34 -7.82
N LYS A 446 18.70 3.37 -6.97
CA LYS A 446 19.38 3.65 -5.69
C LYS A 446 20.76 4.27 -5.94
N GLU A 447 21.51 3.78 -6.92
CA GLU A 447 22.83 4.31 -7.28
C GLU A 447 22.75 5.71 -7.88
N GLN A 448 21.84 5.95 -8.83
CA GLN A 448 21.61 7.29 -9.36
C GLN A 448 21.25 8.31 -8.27
N LYS A 449 20.43 7.90 -7.29
CA LYS A 449 20.09 8.76 -6.15
C LYS A 449 21.31 9.06 -5.27
N LYS A 450 22.19 8.08 -5.03
CA LYS A 450 23.43 8.29 -4.29
C LYS A 450 24.38 9.26 -5.01
N ASN A 451 24.35 9.25 -6.34
CA ASN A 451 25.16 10.13 -7.18
C ASN A 451 24.50 11.50 -7.45
N ASN A 452 23.47 11.89 -6.69
CA ASN A 452 22.78 13.19 -6.79
C ASN A 452 22.28 13.53 -8.20
N HIS A 453 21.68 12.56 -8.90
CA HIS A 453 21.16 12.78 -10.25
C HIS A 453 20.20 13.99 -10.34
N PRO A 454 20.25 14.81 -11.41
CA PRO A 454 19.47 16.05 -11.53
C PRO A 454 17.96 15.87 -11.30
N ASN A 455 17.42 14.74 -11.76
CA ASN A 455 16.01 14.38 -11.60
C ASN A 455 15.74 13.48 -10.38
N SER A 456 16.22 13.89 -9.20
CA SER A 456 16.17 13.10 -7.97
C SER A 456 14.76 12.73 -7.51
N MET A 457 13.76 13.60 -7.77
CA MET A 457 12.36 13.36 -7.40
C MET A 457 11.73 12.23 -8.22
N ASN A 458 11.92 12.23 -9.56
CA ASN A 458 11.41 11.14 -10.39
C ASN A 458 12.08 9.81 -10.05
N ILE A 459 13.39 9.83 -9.80
CA ILE A 459 14.14 8.63 -9.38
C ILE A 459 13.62 8.12 -8.04
N GLN A 460 13.32 9.01 -7.10
CA GLN A 460 12.72 8.61 -5.82
C GLN A 460 11.36 7.96 -6.04
N SER A 461 10.52 8.50 -6.91
CA SER A 461 9.21 7.93 -7.23
C SER A 461 9.31 6.55 -7.90
N LYS A 462 10.22 6.36 -8.87
CA LYS A 462 10.52 5.04 -9.47
C LYS A 462 11.03 4.07 -8.40
N GLN A 463 12.00 4.48 -7.59
CA GLN A 463 12.57 3.66 -6.52
C GLN A 463 11.53 3.24 -5.47
N SER A 464 10.61 4.15 -5.09
CA SER A 464 9.53 3.88 -4.15
C SER A 464 8.53 2.85 -4.69
N SER A 465 8.14 2.94 -5.97
CA SER A 465 7.18 2.00 -6.55
C SER A 465 7.77 0.58 -6.62
N LEU A 466 9.02 0.44 -7.05
CA LEU A 466 9.74 -0.84 -7.09
C LEU A 466 9.96 -1.40 -5.68
N LYS A 467 10.26 -0.55 -4.68
CA LYS A 467 10.36 -0.98 -3.28
C LYS A 467 9.06 -1.63 -2.82
N TRP A 468 7.92 -0.98 -3.04
CA TRP A 468 6.63 -1.50 -2.61
C TRP A 468 6.24 -2.79 -3.36
N MET A 469 6.59 -2.91 -4.64
CA MET A 469 6.41 -4.15 -5.40
C MET A 469 7.22 -5.30 -4.79
N LEU A 470 8.50 -5.08 -4.48
CA LEU A 470 9.38 -6.08 -3.89
C LEU A 470 8.97 -6.47 -2.47
N VAL A 471 8.54 -5.51 -1.64
CA VAL A 471 7.98 -5.80 -0.31
C VAL A 471 6.74 -6.70 -0.42
N THR A 472 5.86 -6.44 -1.40
CA THR A 472 4.67 -7.25 -1.62
C THR A 472 4.98 -8.65 -2.16
N SER A 473 6.04 -8.82 -2.97
CA SER A 473 6.36 -10.09 -3.64
C SER A 473 6.47 -11.29 -2.69
N PHE A 474 7.08 -11.11 -1.52
CA PHE A 474 7.24 -12.16 -0.52
C PHE A 474 5.92 -12.66 0.07
N GLY A 475 5.05 -11.74 0.51
CA GLY A 475 3.73 -12.12 0.99
C GLY A 475 2.86 -12.66 -0.14
N TYR A 476 3.00 -12.11 -1.34
CA TYR A 476 2.24 -12.54 -2.51
C TYR A 476 2.56 -13.97 -2.94
N LEU A 477 3.81 -14.42 -2.77
CA LEU A 477 4.21 -15.81 -3.04
C LEU A 477 3.43 -16.84 -2.21
N GLY A 478 3.08 -16.49 -0.96
CA GLY A 478 2.26 -17.32 -0.07
C GLY A 478 0.74 -17.05 -0.18
N TYR A 479 0.32 -16.07 -0.98
CA TYR A 479 -1.08 -15.67 -1.07
C TYR A 479 -1.92 -16.72 -1.83
N ARG A 480 -3.04 -17.13 -1.23
CA ARG A 480 -3.93 -18.17 -1.78
C ARG A 480 -4.37 -17.91 -3.23
N ASN A 481 -4.62 -16.65 -3.59
CA ASN A 481 -5.12 -16.26 -4.92
C ASN A 481 -4.03 -15.72 -5.85
N ALA A 482 -2.74 -15.80 -5.48
CA ALA A 482 -1.65 -15.46 -6.40
C ALA A 482 -1.50 -16.55 -7.46
N LYS A 483 -1.51 -16.16 -8.75
CA LYS A 483 -1.46 -17.10 -9.88
C LYS A 483 -0.17 -17.92 -9.89
N PHE A 484 0.95 -17.28 -9.58
CA PHE A 484 2.28 -17.89 -9.42
C PHE A 484 2.71 -17.90 -7.93
N GLY A 485 1.77 -18.13 -7.01
CA GLY A 485 2.08 -18.37 -5.60
C GLY A 485 2.14 -19.86 -5.28
N LYS A 486 2.90 -20.28 -4.26
CA LYS A 486 2.92 -21.63 -3.66
C LYS A 486 3.43 -21.54 -2.23
N LEU A 487 2.78 -22.22 -1.29
CA LEU A 487 3.11 -22.08 0.14
C LEU A 487 4.54 -22.56 0.42
N GLU A 488 4.96 -23.68 -0.17
CA GLU A 488 6.32 -24.22 0.00
C GLU A 488 7.40 -23.27 -0.56
N SER A 489 7.07 -22.45 -1.56
CA SER A 489 7.98 -21.40 -2.03
C SER A 489 8.11 -20.26 -1.02
N HIS A 490 7.03 -19.90 -0.33
CA HIS A 490 7.05 -18.92 0.76
C HIS A 490 7.85 -19.44 1.97
N GLU A 491 7.61 -20.70 2.38
CA GLU A 491 8.36 -21.39 3.43
C GLU A 491 9.86 -21.52 3.10
N ALA A 492 10.19 -21.77 1.84
CA ALA A 492 11.58 -21.82 1.38
C ALA A 492 12.30 -20.47 1.57
N VAL A 493 11.62 -19.38 1.20
CA VAL A 493 12.16 -18.03 1.36
C VAL A 493 12.35 -17.69 2.85
N THR A 494 11.42 -18.07 3.73
CA THR A 494 11.58 -17.84 5.16
C THR A 494 12.73 -18.68 5.73
N ALA A 495 12.87 -19.94 5.33
CA ALA A 495 13.94 -20.81 5.78
C ALA A 495 15.34 -20.25 5.45
N PHE A 496 15.57 -19.85 4.20
CA PHE A 496 16.81 -19.15 3.83
C PHE A 496 16.97 -17.83 4.59
N GLY A 497 15.88 -17.06 4.77
CA GLY A 497 15.93 -15.81 5.54
C GLY A 497 16.43 -16.04 6.98
N ARG A 498 15.97 -17.11 7.64
CA ARG A 498 16.45 -17.49 8.97
C ARG A 498 17.92 -17.88 8.96
N GLU A 499 18.34 -18.72 8.00
CA GLU A 499 19.74 -19.12 7.83
C GLU A 499 20.64 -17.89 7.66
N LYS A 500 20.29 -16.94 6.78
CA LYS A 500 21.11 -15.74 6.54
C LYS A 500 21.19 -14.84 7.76
N LEU A 501 20.11 -14.69 8.53
CA LEU A 501 20.12 -13.93 9.77
C LEU A 501 20.98 -14.59 10.85
N ILE A 502 20.96 -15.92 10.95
CA ILE A 502 21.83 -16.69 11.85
C ILE A 502 23.30 -16.52 11.45
N THR A 503 23.63 -16.67 10.16
CA THR A 503 24.99 -16.42 9.66
C THR A 503 25.45 -14.99 9.96
N ALA A 504 24.59 -13.98 9.77
CA ALA A 504 24.94 -12.60 10.08
C ALA A 504 25.23 -12.38 11.58
N LYS A 505 24.48 -13.08 12.46
CA LYS A 505 24.77 -13.10 13.90
C LYS A 505 26.13 -13.73 14.19
N GLU A 506 26.40 -14.92 13.65
CA GLU A 506 27.66 -15.65 13.89
C GLU A 506 28.87 -14.83 13.43
N VAL A 507 28.81 -14.26 12.22
CA VAL A 507 29.88 -13.39 11.71
C VAL A 507 30.06 -12.14 12.58
N SER A 508 28.97 -11.55 13.08
CA SER A 508 29.08 -10.41 14.01
C SER A 508 29.77 -10.80 15.32
N GLU A 509 29.51 -12.00 15.84
CA GLU A 509 30.13 -12.52 17.07
C GLU A 509 31.62 -12.85 16.88
N GLU A 510 32.01 -13.36 15.70
CA GLU A 510 33.42 -13.54 15.28
C GLU A 510 34.19 -12.22 15.27
N TYR A 511 33.52 -11.12 14.92
CA TYR A 511 34.09 -9.76 14.89
C TYR A 511 33.98 -9.03 16.24
N ASN A 512 33.80 -9.75 17.36
CA ASN A 512 33.70 -9.20 18.72
C ASN A 512 32.51 -8.27 18.99
N TYR A 513 31.42 -8.42 18.24
CA TYR A 513 30.15 -7.78 18.54
C TYR A 513 29.20 -8.74 19.28
N ASN A 514 28.35 -8.18 20.13
CA ASN A 514 27.17 -8.84 20.68
C ASN A 514 25.96 -8.45 19.84
N VAL A 515 25.14 -9.43 19.46
CA VAL A 515 23.84 -9.17 18.84
C VAL A 515 22.82 -8.88 19.92
N VAL A 516 22.42 -7.61 20.00
CA VAL A 516 21.47 -7.08 20.99
C VAL A 516 20.04 -7.41 20.62
N HIS A 517 19.69 -7.30 19.34
CA HIS A 517 18.35 -7.56 18.82
C HIS A 517 18.46 -8.02 17.37
N GLY A 518 17.46 -8.76 16.90
CA GLY A 518 17.38 -9.11 15.49
C GLY A 518 15.93 -9.32 15.09
N ILE A 519 15.54 -8.75 13.95
CA ILE A 519 14.18 -8.81 13.47
C ILE A 519 14.21 -8.97 11.96
N THR A 520 13.74 -10.13 11.50
CA THR A 520 13.56 -10.53 10.10
C THR A 520 14.81 -10.44 9.24
N ASP A 521 15.15 -9.23 8.82
CA ASP A 521 16.16 -8.85 7.84
C ASP A 521 17.17 -7.84 8.41
N SER A 522 17.14 -7.61 9.73
CA SER A 522 18.02 -6.65 10.40
C SER A 522 18.58 -7.21 11.71
N ILE A 523 19.80 -6.79 12.04
CA ILE A 523 20.48 -7.06 13.30
C ILE A 523 20.95 -5.77 13.95
N PHE A 524 20.91 -5.76 15.28
CA PHE A 524 21.38 -4.66 16.12
C PHE A 524 22.56 -5.17 16.92
N ILE A 525 23.70 -4.52 16.79
CA ILE A 525 24.96 -5.01 17.33
C ILE A 525 25.67 -3.94 18.16
N GLN A 526 26.39 -4.39 19.19
CA GLN A 526 27.18 -3.55 20.09
C GLN A 526 28.53 -4.20 20.32
N LYS A 527 29.63 -3.45 20.40
CA LYS A 527 30.94 -4.03 20.76
C LYS A 527 30.87 -4.61 22.18
N LYS A 528 31.51 -5.78 22.39
CA LYS A 528 31.56 -6.44 23.71
C LYS A 528 32.15 -5.55 24.81
N ASP A 529 33.13 -4.74 24.46
CA ASP A 529 33.81 -3.78 25.36
C ASP A 529 33.08 -2.42 25.48
N LYS A 530 31.94 -2.26 24.79
CA LYS A 530 31.14 -1.02 24.70
C LYS A 530 31.91 0.19 24.13
N SER A 531 33.09 0.00 23.53
CA SER A 531 33.86 1.06 22.89
C SER A 531 33.16 1.60 21.64
N PRO A 532 33.40 2.87 21.23
CA PRO A 532 32.78 3.45 20.04
C PRO A 532 32.94 2.59 18.78
N ILE A 533 31.86 2.47 18.02
CA ILE A 533 31.86 1.72 16.76
C ILE A 533 32.39 2.61 15.62
N SER A 534 33.40 2.13 14.89
CA SER A 534 33.88 2.75 13.65
C SER A 534 33.05 2.27 12.45
N ARG A 535 32.87 3.14 11.45
CA ARG A 535 32.12 2.83 10.23
C ARG A 535 32.92 1.93 9.27
N GLU A 536 34.24 2.03 9.32
CA GLU A 536 35.18 1.20 8.58
C GLU A 536 35.08 -0.26 9.05
N ASP A 537 35.12 -0.50 10.36
CA ASP A 537 34.93 -1.84 10.97
C ASP A 537 33.61 -2.47 10.50
N LEU A 538 32.51 -1.71 10.56
CA LEU A 538 31.20 -2.18 10.12
C LEU A 538 31.14 -2.47 8.62
N THR A 539 31.89 -1.72 7.80
CA THR A 539 31.92 -1.94 6.36
C THR A 539 32.59 -3.28 6.04
N MET A 540 33.69 -3.60 6.73
CA MET A 540 34.34 -4.91 6.60
C MET A 540 33.43 -6.04 7.07
N LEU A 541 32.71 -5.85 8.18
CA LEU A 541 31.71 -6.81 8.65
C LEU A 541 30.60 -7.04 7.62
N CYS A 542 30.03 -5.96 7.05
CA CYS A 542 29.01 -6.06 6.00
C CYS A 542 29.49 -6.83 4.77
N LEU A 543 30.74 -6.62 4.33
CA LEU A 543 31.33 -7.33 3.20
C LEU A 543 31.51 -8.83 3.48
N GLU A 544 31.95 -9.20 4.69
CA GLU A 544 32.10 -10.61 5.07
C GLU A 544 30.73 -11.30 5.21
N ILE A 545 29.73 -10.61 5.77
CA ILE A 545 28.33 -11.10 5.79
C ILE A 545 27.82 -11.29 4.36
N GLU A 546 28.03 -10.32 3.47
CA GLU A 546 27.61 -10.42 2.07
C GLU A 546 28.29 -11.59 1.36
N LYS A 547 29.59 -11.81 1.59
CA LYS A 547 30.35 -12.93 1.03
C LYS A 547 29.78 -14.29 1.46
N ARG A 548 29.45 -14.47 2.74
CA ARG A 548 28.91 -15.75 3.24
C ARG A 548 27.43 -15.96 2.92
N THR A 549 26.64 -14.89 2.92
CA THR A 549 25.18 -14.97 2.72
C THR A 549 24.76 -14.82 1.26
N LYS A 550 25.62 -14.26 0.40
CA LYS A 550 25.36 -13.83 -0.98
C LYS A 550 24.33 -12.70 -1.09
N ILE A 551 24.02 -12.02 0.01
CA ILE A 551 23.05 -10.92 0.06
C ILE A 551 23.74 -9.71 0.67
N LYS A 552 23.65 -8.59 -0.04
CA LYS A 552 24.21 -7.31 0.40
C LYS A 552 23.64 -6.88 1.75
N MET A 553 24.54 -6.65 2.71
CA MET A 553 24.25 -6.04 4.00
C MET A 553 24.62 -4.56 3.96
N GLU A 554 23.75 -3.66 4.41
CA GLU A 554 23.99 -2.22 4.44
C GLU A 554 23.97 -1.70 5.89
N ILE A 555 24.87 -0.77 6.20
CA ILE A 555 24.85 -0.04 7.48
C ILE A 555 23.72 0.98 7.41
N GLU A 556 22.70 0.79 8.23
CA GLU A 556 21.63 1.78 8.36
C GLU A 556 22.11 2.98 9.18
N GLY A 557 22.77 2.74 10.31
CA GLY A 557 23.29 3.79 11.16
C GLY A 557 23.80 3.30 12.51
N ILE A 558 24.48 4.18 13.23
CA ILE A 558 24.95 3.96 14.60
C ILE A 558 24.13 4.86 15.52
N TYR A 559 23.47 4.26 16.50
CA TYR A 559 22.63 4.93 17.49
C TYR A 559 23.50 5.55 18.58
N SER A 560 23.27 6.82 18.89
CA SER A 560 23.73 7.41 20.16
C SER A 560 23.01 6.73 21.31
N TRP A 561 21.69 6.59 21.19
CA TRP A 561 20.84 5.82 22.09
C TRP A 561 19.76 5.06 21.31
N LEU A 562 19.41 3.87 21.79
CA LEU A 562 18.38 2.98 21.26
C LEU A 562 17.55 2.42 22.41
N CYS A 563 16.24 2.61 22.35
CA CYS A 563 15.28 2.15 23.33
C CYS A 563 14.39 1.05 22.75
N PHE A 564 14.19 -0.01 23.54
CA PHE A 564 13.23 -1.08 23.30
C PHE A 564 12.10 -0.99 24.34
N PRO A 565 10.97 -0.33 24.03
CA PRO A 565 9.91 -0.14 25.02
C PRO A 565 9.35 -1.47 25.55
N PRO A 566 9.05 -1.56 26.86
CA PRO A 566 8.45 -2.74 27.44
C PRO A 566 7.04 -2.99 26.91
N SER A 567 6.61 -4.25 26.98
CA SER A 567 5.26 -4.66 26.63
C SER A 567 4.25 -4.08 27.61
N THR A 568 3.06 -3.77 27.10
CA THR A 568 1.93 -3.38 27.95
C THR A 568 1.33 -4.56 28.71
N GLN A 569 1.64 -5.80 28.31
CA GLN A 569 1.17 -7.01 28.98
C GLN A 569 2.18 -7.54 30.00
N ASP A 570 3.47 -7.41 29.69
CA ASP A 570 4.56 -7.83 30.57
C ASP A 570 5.66 -6.76 30.55
N GLU A 571 5.80 -6.05 31.66
CA GLU A 571 6.77 -4.97 31.79
C GLU A 571 8.22 -5.47 31.78
N LYS A 572 8.45 -6.78 31.93
CA LYS A 572 9.79 -7.40 31.89
C LYS A 572 10.22 -7.80 30.48
N LEU A 573 9.35 -7.70 29.48
CA LEU A 573 9.67 -8.14 28.12
C LEU A 573 9.52 -7.00 27.11
N PRO A 574 10.50 -6.76 26.23
CA PRO A 574 10.34 -5.83 25.13
C PRO A 574 9.41 -6.41 24.06
N VAL A 575 8.79 -5.53 23.27
CA VAL A 575 8.04 -5.94 22.07
C VAL A 575 8.99 -5.93 20.88
N ALA A 576 9.22 -7.09 20.26
CA ALA A 576 10.19 -7.24 19.16
C ALA A 576 10.11 -6.18 18.04
N ASN A 577 8.89 -5.79 17.67
CA ASN A 577 8.63 -4.85 16.56
C ASN A 577 8.54 -3.38 17.02
N ARG A 578 8.90 -3.08 18.27
CA ARG A 578 8.88 -1.72 18.83
C ARG A 578 10.28 -1.33 19.30
N TYR A 579 10.81 -0.29 18.69
CA TYR A 579 12.07 0.32 19.09
C TYR A 579 12.12 1.76 18.60
N MET A 580 12.96 2.56 19.23
CA MET A 580 13.21 3.94 18.83
C MET A 580 14.60 4.38 19.24
N GLY A 581 15.24 5.24 18.46
CA GLY A 581 16.57 5.72 18.77
C GLY A 581 16.97 6.92 17.93
N CYS A 582 18.00 7.61 18.39
CA CYS A 582 18.65 8.68 17.65
C CYS A 582 19.99 8.17 17.12
N PHE A 583 20.27 8.40 15.84
CA PHE A 583 21.59 8.16 15.28
C PHE A 583 22.58 9.24 15.74
N ILE A 584 23.88 8.92 15.69
CA ILE A 584 24.96 9.87 16.05
C ILE A 584 24.90 11.17 15.20
N ASN A 585 24.34 11.09 13.99
CA ASN A 585 24.12 12.25 13.11
C ASN A 585 22.86 13.09 13.47
N GLY A 586 22.17 12.77 14.56
CA GLY A 586 20.95 13.45 15.02
C GLY A 586 19.65 12.95 14.39
N GLN A 587 19.71 12.00 13.44
CA GLN A 587 18.51 11.50 12.77
C GLN A 587 17.77 10.49 13.65
N PHE A 588 16.49 10.76 13.92
CA PHE A 588 15.61 9.86 14.66
C PHE A 588 15.06 8.70 13.79
N LYS A 589 15.08 7.48 14.33
CA LYS A 589 14.40 6.31 13.77
C LYS A 589 13.53 5.64 14.83
N GLY A 590 12.26 5.39 14.49
CA GLY A 590 11.32 4.71 15.37
C GLY A 590 10.38 3.78 14.61
N ARG A 591 10.07 2.62 15.22
CA ARG A 591 9.15 1.59 14.74
C ARG A 591 8.15 1.23 15.83
N GLY A 592 6.89 1.10 15.44
CA GLY A 592 5.81 0.64 16.35
C GLY A 592 5.37 1.63 17.43
N ILE A 593 6.00 2.80 17.55
CA ILE A 593 5.69 3.85 18.54
C ILE A 593 4.50 4.75 18.13
N ILE A 594 3.90 5.43 19.10
CA ILE A 594 2.69 6.25 18.93
C ILE A 594 2.83 7.34 17.85
N THR A 595 3.96 8.04 17.71
CA THR A 595 4.16 9.08 16.67
C THR A 595 3.92 8.55 15.25
N ARG A 596 4.17 7.25 15.01
CA ARG A 596 3.99 6.59 13.69
C ARG A 596 2.58 6.03 13.48
N ARG A 597 1.72 6.06 14.51
CA ARG A 597 0.40 5.41 14.54
C ARG A 597 -0.73 6.38 14.22
N LYS A 598 -1.31 6.28 13.02
CA LYS A 598 -2.37 7.19 12.53
C LYS A 598 -3.71 7.06 13.29
N ASP A 599 -3.87 6.01 14.07
CA ASP A 599 -5.00 5.80 14.97
C ASP A 599 -4.92 6.65 16.24
N PHE A 600 -3.78 7.29 16.54
CA PHE A 600 -3.63 8.21 17.67
C PHE A 600 -3.91 9.67 17.29
N PRO A 601 -4.50 10.46 18.21
CA PRO A 601 -4.73 11.89 18.00
C PRO A 601 -3.45 12.64 17.62
N LYS A 602 -3.59 13.68 16.79
CA LYS A 602 -2.46 14.49 16.33
C LYS A 602 -1.72 15.14 17.52
N LEU A 603 -2.46 15.67 18.50
CA LEU A 603 -1.87 16.26 19.71
C LEU A 603 -0.94 15.30 20.45
N ILE A 604 -1.36 14.04 20.64
CA ILE A 604 -0.57 13.03 21.36
C ILE A 604 0.68 12.64 20.57
N ARG A 605 0.54 12.51 19.24
CA ARG A 605 1.68 12.24 18.36
C ARG A 605 2.70 13.36 18.36
N GLU A 606 2.24 14.61 18.38
CA GLU A 606 3.07 15.81 18.46
C GLU A 606 3.77 15.90 19.82
N ALA A 607 3.08 15.63 20.92
CA ALA A 607 3.67 15.60 22.25
C ALA A 607 4.80 14.56 22.34
N GLN A 608 4.54 13.33 21.87
CA GLN A 608 5.58 12.29 21.83
C GLN A 608 6.75 12.71 20.93
N ASN A 609 6.46 13.28 19.75
CA ASN A 609 7.50 13.71 18.84
C ASN A 609 8.35 14.84 19.45
N HIS A 610 7.74 15.80 20.15
CA HIS A 610 8.46 16.89 20.81
C HIS A 610 9.40 16.35 21.90
N MET A 611 8.90 15.45 22.76
CA MET A 611 9.74 14.79 23.77
C MET A 611 10.87 13.98 23.12
N ILE A 612 10.61 13.26 22.02
CA ILE A 612 11.63 12.52 21.27
C ILE A 612 12.67 13.49 20.67
N GLN A 613 12.26 14.60 20.07
CA GLN A 613 13.19 15.60 19.52
C GLN A 613 14.08 16.19 20.62
N TRP A 614 13.52 16.44 21.81
CA TRP A 614 14.29 16.82 22.98
C TRP A 614 15.30 15.73 23.37
N MET A 615 14.89 14.45 23.44
CA MET A 615 15.81 13.33 23.70
C MET A 615 16.93 13.21 22.65
N CYS A 616 16.66 13.57 21.39
CA CYS A 616 17.66 13.51 20.31
C CYS A 616 18.77 14.58 20.43
N GLN A 617 18.64 15.56 21.34
CA GLN A 617 19.66 16.58 21.60
C GLN A 617 20.83 16.05 22.44
N PHE A 618 20.63 14.93 23.14
CA PHE A 618 21.60 14.36 24.06
C PHE A 618 22.31 13.16 23.44
N LYS A 619 23.59 13.00 23.79
CA LYS A 619 24.41 11.88 23.29
C LYS A 619 24.38 10.70 24.24
N THR A 620 24.19 10.95 25.53
CA THR A 620 24.21 9.91 26.57
C THR A 620 22.92 9.90 27.39
N ILE A 621 22.59 8.73 27.93
CA ILE A 621 21.44 8.51 28.82
C ILE A 621 21.60 9.35 30.09
N LYS A 622 22.83 9.48 30.62
CA LYS A 622 23.11 10.28 31.82
C LYS A 622 22.76 11.76 31.63
N GLU A 623 23.11 12.34 30.48
CA GLU A 623 22.73 13.73 30.15
C GLU A 623 21.21 13.92 30.16
N MET A 624 20.46 12.95 29.61
CA MET A 624 18.99 13.00 29.61
C MET A 624 18.42 12.93 31.02
N GLN A 625 18.97 12.05 31.88
CA GLN A 625 18.51 11.88 33.26
C GLN A 625 18.70 13.15 34.09
N LEU A 626 19.83 13.85 33.92
CA LEU A 626 20.12 15.09 34.64
C LEU A 626 19.11 16.22 34.33
N LYS A 627 18.43 16.14 33.18
CA LYS A 627 17.45 17.12 32.71
C LYS A 627 16.02 16.58 32.69
N GLU A 628 15.71 15.58 33.51
CA GLU A 628 14.38 14.98 33.59
C GLU A 628 13.26 16.01 33.85
N ASN A 629 13.54 17.09 34.58
CA ASN A 629 12.57 18.17 34.79
C ASN A 629 12.13 18.84 33.48
N GLU A 630 13.05 19.03 32.52
CA GLU A 630 12.73 19.68 31.23
C GLU A 630 11.74 18.86 30.40
N ILE A 631 11.91 17.53 30.32
CA ILE A 631 10.99 16.66 29.58
C ILE A 631 9.63 16.53 30.28
N ILE A 632 9.62 16.57 31.61
CA ILE A 632 8.39 16.64 32.40
C ILE A 632 7.65 17.97 32.14
N ASP A 633 8.36 19.09 32.01
CA ASP A 633 7.76 20.39 31.67
C ASP A 633 7.16 20.37 30.25
N ILE A 634 7.84 19.71 29.30
CA ILE A 634 7.25 19.47 27.96
C ILE A 634 5.94 18.69 28.10
N PHE A 635 5.91 17.60 28.87
CA PHE A 635 4.68 16.85 29.14
C PHE A 635 3.58 17.75 29.70
N TYR A 636 3.89 18.58 30.71
CA TYR A 636 2.91 19.49 31.31
C TYR A 636 2.42 20.57 30.36
N SER A 637 3.25 21.05 29.43
CA SER A 637 2.81 22.02 28.42
C SER A 637 1.65 21.47 27.55
N TYR A 638 1.65 20.16 27.26
CA TYR A 638 0.56 19.51 26.53
C TYR A 638 -0.61 19.11 27.44
N ASP A 639 -0.33 18.69 28.67
CA ASP A 639 -1.38 18.42 29.67
C ASP A 639 -2.20 19.70 29.96
N GLN A 640 -1.54 20.85 30.08
CA GLN A 640 -2.21 22.14 30.28
C GLN A 640 -3.10 22.52 29.11
N LYS A 641 -2.73 22.22 27.86
CA LYS A 641 -3.63 22.41 26.70
C LYS A 641 -4.90 21.55 26.81
N LEU A 642 -4.77 20.31 27.27
CA LEU A 642 -5.90 19.40 27.50
C LEU A 642 -6.78 19.84 28.68
N VAL A 643 -6.19 20.39 29.74
CA VAL A 643 -6.92 20.87 30.93
C VAL A 643 -7.64 22.19 30.65
N THR A 644 -6.95 23.17 30.08
CA THR A 644 -7.50 24.50 29.77
C THR A 644 -8.50 24.46 28.62
N GLY A 645 -8.37 23.49 27.70
CA GLY A 645 -9.17 23.45 26.49
C GLY A 645 -8.68 24.36 25.37
N ASN A 646 -7.51 25.00 25.51
CA ASN A 646 -6.92 25.86 24.50
C ASN A 646 -6.25 25.04 23.38
N LEU A 647 -7.06 24.34 22.59
CA LEU A 647 -6.62 23.55 21.45
C LEU A 647 -7.70 23.47 20.36
N ASN A 648 -7.27 23.17 19.13
CA ASN A 648 -8.20 22.84 18.06
C ASN A 648 -8.69 21.41 18.24
N TRP A 649 -10.01 21.21 18.33
CA TRP A 649 -10.59 19.87 18.49
C TRP A 649 -10.16 18.90 17.38
N LYS A 650 -9.79 19.41 16.19
CA LYS A 650 -9.28 18.60 15.08
C LYS A 650 -7.98 17.88 15.43
N ASP A 651 -7.22 18.37 16.41
CA ASP A 651 -6.00 17.71 16.89
C ASP A 651 -6.30 16.50 17.79
N LEU A 652 -7.56 16.33 18.24
CA LEU A 652 -8.03 15.21 19.06
C LEU A 652 -8.65 14.07 18.23
N ILE A 653 -8.71 14.19 16.90
CA ILE A 653 -9.37 13.21 16.03
C ILE A 653 -8.67 11.85 16.08
N ILE A 654 -9.47 10.81 16.31
CA ILE A 654 -9.09 9.40 16.18
C ILE A 654 -9.60 8.87 14.85
N GLN A 655 -8.74 8.12 14.14
CA GLN A 655 -9.11 7.50 12.88
C GLN A 655 -9.07 5.97 13.01
N LYS A 656 -10.15 5.29 12.60
CA LYS A 656 -10.23 3.82 12.55
C LYS A 656 -10.80 3.34 11.22
N SER A 657 -10.38 2.15 10.78
CA SER A 657 -10.99 1.48 9.64
C SER A 657 -12.19 0.64 10.08
N THR A 658 -13.25 0.60 9.26
CA THR A 658 -14.36 -0.32 9.43
C THR A 658 -13.96 -1.72 8.96
N SER A 659 -14.40 -2.75 9.68
CA SER A 659 -14.16 -4.17 9.35
C SER A 659 -15.41 -4.89 8.85
N LYS A 660 -16.59 -4.28 8.93
CA LYS A 660 -17.83 -4.87 8.44
C LYS A 660 -18.72 -3.78 7.86
N GLU A 661 -19.76 -4.20 7.14
CA GLU A 661 -20.84 -3.30 6.78
C GLU A 661 -21.53 -2.80 8.06
N PRO A 662 -22.12 -1.60 8.04
CA PRO A 662 -22.73 -1.00 9.22
C PRO A 662 -23.77 -1.89 9.92
N GLU A 663 -24.53 -2.67 9.16
CA GLU A 663 -25.61 -3.54 9.63
C GLU A 663 -25.08 -4.79 10.36
N ASP A 664 -23.83 -5.21 10.11
CA ASP A 664 -23.24 -6.44 10.63
C ASP A 664 -22.55 -6.27 12.01
N TYR A 665 -22.52 -5.05 12.56
CA TYR A 665 -21.93 -4.80 13.87
C TYR A 665 -22.92 -5.06 15.01
N THR A 666 -22.68 -6.14 15.75
CA THR A 666 -23.47 -6.50 16.94
C THR A 666 -22.98 -5.85 18.24
N VAL A 667 -21.69 -5.49 18.32
CA VAL A 667 -21.06 -4.90 19.51
C VAL A 667 -20.93 -3.38 19.37
N ASP A 668 -21.35 -2.64 20.39
CA ASP A 668 -21.25 -1.18 20.49
C ASP A 668 -19.80 -0.73 20.81
N ALA A 669 -18.85 -1.10 19.96
CA ALA A 669 -17.49 -0.59 19.97
C ALA A 669 -17.44 0.88 19.50
N PRO A 670 -16.36 1.64 19.79
CA PRO A 670 -16.23 3.04 19.38
C PRO A 670 -16.42 3.26 17.87
N SER A 671 -15.93 2.33 17.06
CA SER A 671 -16.09 2.35 15.61
C SER A 671 -17.54 2.15 15.18
N THR A 672 -18.26 1.23 15.83
CA THR A 672 -19.67 0.94 15.57
C THR A 672 -20.53 2.16 15.86
N ILE A 673 -20.31 2.81 17.01
CA ILE A 673 -21.09 4.00 17.41
C ILE A 673 -20.86 5.15 16.42
N ALA A 674 -19.61 5.37 15.99
CA ALA A 674 -19.30 6.39 14.99
C ALA A 674 -19.93 6.08 13.61
N VAL A 675 -20.01 4.80 13.21
CA VAL A 675 -20.71 4.40 11.98
C VAL A 675 -22.22 4.67 12.09
N LYS A 676 -22.85 4.28 13.21
CA LYS A 676 -24.27 4.58 13.48
C LYS A 676 -24.54 6.10 13.46
N ASP A 677 -23.66 6.89 14.07
CA ASP A 677 -23.75 8.35 14.07
C ASP A 677 -23.71 8.97 12.66
N LEU A 678 -22.93 8.39 11.75
CA LEU A 678 -22.89 8.80 10.33
C LEU A 678 -24.15 8.38 9.57
N MET A 679 -24.68 7.19 9.85
CA MET A 679 -25.94 6.72 9.25
C MET A 679 -27.11 7.62 9.63
N ASP A 680 -27.18 8.05 10.89
CA ASP A 680 -28.18 9.02 11.36
C ASP A 680 -28.08 10.37 10.63
N MET A 681 -26.91 10.70 10.07
CA MET A 681 -26.70 11.90 9.24
C MET A 681 -26.99 11.65 7.75
N GLY A 682 -27.40 10.45 7.36
CA GLY A 682 -27.59 10.03 5.97
C GLY A 682 -26.28 9.69 5.24
N VAL A 683 -25.15 9.61 5.94
CA VAL A 683 -23.84 9.28 5.37
C VAL A 683 -23.65 7.76 5.45
N ARG A 684 -23.64 7.10 4.30
CA ARG A 684 -23.32 5.66 4.22
C ARG A 684 -21.81 5.45 4.24
N VAL A 685 -21.37 4.41 4.95
CA VAL A 685 -19.97 4.00 5.08
C VAL A 685 -19.90 2.53 4.72
N GLN A 686 -18.99 2.17 3.81
CA GLN A 686 -18.81 0.77 3.40
C GLN A 686 -17.70 0.10 4.23
N ALA A 687 -17.65 -1.24 4.24
CA ALA A 687 -16.59 -1.97 4.94
C ALA A 687 -15.20 -1.61 4.38
N GLY A 688 -14.23 -1.37 5.25
CA GLY A 688 -12.86 -0.98 4.88
C GLY A 688 -12.64 0.53 4.72
N GLU A 689 -13.70 1.34 4.74
CA GLU A 689 -13.56 2.79 4.80
C GLU A 689 -13.03 3.26 6.16
N LYS A 690 -12.49 4.50 6.18
CA LYS A 690 -11.95 5.12 7.39
C LYS A 690 -12.95 6.08 7.99
N ILE A 691 -13.28 5.86 9.26
CA ILE A 691 -14.08 6.75 10.08
C ILE A 691 -13.18 7.62 10.96
N LYS A 692 -13.63 8.84 11.22
CA LYS A 692 -12.96 9.80 12.10
C LYS A 692 -13.92 10.27 13.17
N TYR A 693 -13.49 10.19 14.43
CA TYR A 693 -14.33 10.57 15.56
C TYR A 693 -13.50 11.12 16.72
N ILE A 694 -14.17 11.76 17.67
CA ILE A 694 -13.60 12.32 18.90
C ILE A 694 -14.32 11.68 20.08
N VAL A 695 -13.56 11.36 21.14
CA VAL A 695 -14.12 10.89 22.42
C VAL A 695 -14.63 12.09 23.23
N VAL A 696 -15.93 12.10 23.53
CA VAL A 696 -16.61 13.18 24.25
C VAL A 696 -16.82 12.85 25.72
N ASN A 697 -17.26 11.63 26.00
CA ASN A 697 -17.37 11.10 27.36
C ASN A 697 -17.36 9.56 27.30
N GLN A 698 -16.20 8.95 27.53
CA GLN A 698 -16.03 7.49 27.42
C GLN A 698 -16.96 6.72 28.36
N LYS A 699 -17.28 7.30 29.53
CA LYS A 699 -18.08 6.67 30.59
C LYS A 699 -19.57 7.02 30.58
N SER A 700 -20.07 7.75 29.58
CA SER A 700 -21.50 8.10 29.52
C SER A 700 -22.36 6.85 29.27
N ASP A 701 -23.44 6.67 30.05
CA ASP A 701 -24.40 5.58 29.83
C ASP A 701 -25.32 5.83 28.63
N LYS A 702 -25.38 7.08 28.14
CA LYS A 702 -26.21 7.45 26.98
C LYS A 702 -25.54 7.07 25.67
N LYS A 703 -26.22 6.23 24.88
CA LYS A 703 -25.82 5.90 23.49
C LYS A 703 -25.84 7.19 22.65
N GLY A 704 -24.76 7.45 21.90
CA GLY A 704 -24.61 8.66 21.07
C GLY A 704 -23.89 9.85 21.73
N GLU A 705 -23.57 9.79 23.03
CA GLU A 705 -22.81 10.86 23.72
C GLU A 705 -21.34 10.50 23.99
N ARG A 706 -20.93 9.26 23.68
CA ARG A 706 -19.57 8.78 23.92
C ARG A 706 -18.57 9.26 22.87
N TYR A 707 -18.99 9.25 21.60
CA TYR A 707 -18.17 9.56 20.44
C TYR A 707 -18.95 10.46 19.49
N LEU A 708 -18.28 11.45 18.90
CA LEU A 708 -18.86 12.29 17.85
C LEU A 708 -18.01 12.22 16.60
N THR A 709 -18.66 12.05 15.44
CA THR A 709 -18.00 12.07 14.14
C THR A 709 -17.57 13.48 13.76
N VAL A 710 -16.54 13.58 12.91
CA VAL A 710 -16.01 14.88 12.44
C VAL A 710 -17.10 15.64 11.69
N GLU A 711 -17.86 14.95 10.85
CA GLU A 711 -18.96 15.49 10.04
C GLU A 711 -20.04 16.12 10.94
N ARG A 712 -20.38 15.47 12.06
CA ARG A 712 -21.35 16.00 13.04
C ARG A 712 -20.81 17.22 13.77
N MET A 713 -19.53 17.21 14.13
CA MET A 713 -18.89 18.36 14.78
C MET A 713 -18.89 19.58 13.86
N GLU A 714 -18.51 19.41 12.59
CA GLU A 714 -18.48 20.52 11.62
C GLU A 714 -19.89 21.10 11.36
N LYS A 715 -20.93 20.26 11.36
CA LYS A 715 -22.33 20.72 11.25
C LYS A 715 -22.77 21.55 12.46
N LYS A 716 -22.29 21.22 13.67
CA LYS A 716 -22.56 21.99 14.90
C LYS A 716 -21.82 23.32 14.91
N ASP A 717 -20.55 23.35 14.50
CA ASP A 717 -19.75 24.58 14.40
C ASP A 717 -20.40 25.57 13.43
N ASN A 718 -20.85 25.11 12.25
CA ASN A 718 -21.52 25.95 11.26
C ASN A 718 -22.85 26.54 11.75
N LYS A 719 -23.64 25.77 12.52
CA LYS A 719 -24.88 26.29 13.13
C LYS A 719 -24.58 27.38 14.17
N THR A 720 -23.57 27.17 15.01
CA THR A 720 -23.18 28.10 16.07
C THR A 720 -22.67 29.43 15.51
N ASN A 721 -21.88 29.38 14.43
CA ASN A 721 -21.39 30.56 13.72
C ASN A 721 -22.52 31.35 13.03
N ASN A 722 -23.51 30.68 12.43
CA ASN A 722 -24.65 31.35 11.81
C ASN A 722 -25.58 32.03 12.83
N THR A 723 -25.78 31.47 14.03
CA THR A 723 -26.50 32.17 15.12
C THR A 723 -25.76 33.42 15.60
N SER A 724 -24.43 33.40 15.70
CA SER A 724 -23.65 34.57 16.12
C SER A 724 -23.63 35.71 15.09
N LEU A 725 -23.83 35.40 13.82
CA LEU A 725 -23.96 36.39 12.74
C LEU A 725 -25.35 37.03 12.72
N HIS A 726 -26.41 36.29 13.04
CA HIS A 726 -27.77 36.83 13.15
C HIS A 726 -28.01 37.69 14.40
N GLU A 727 -27.30 37.43 15.50
CA GLU A 727 -27.38 38.25 16.71
C GLU A 727 -26.65 39.61 16.55
N ARG A 728 -25.66 39.72 15.66
CA ARG A 728 -24.98 40.99 15.37
C ARG A 728 -25.76 41.96 14.47
N SER A 729 -26.81 41.49 13.80
CA SER A 729 -27.69 42.35 12.97
C SER A 729 -28.85 42.99 13.74
N ASN A 730 -29.03 42.72 15.04
CA ASN A 730 -30.20 43.18 15.82
C ASN A 730 -29.89 43.81 17.19
N SER A 731 -28.75 44.49 17.34
CA SER A 731 -28.52 45.35 18.51
C SER A 731 -27.62 46.53 18.19
N ALA A 732 -28.21 47.60 17.66
CA ALA A 732 -27.61 48.92 17.64
C ALA A 732 -28.25 49.74 18.77
N SER A 733 -27.55 49.89 19.90
CA SER A 733 -27.43 51.11 20.74
C SER A 733 -27.07 50.77 22.20
N ILE A 734 -26.25 51.67 22.78
CA ILE A 734 -25.84 51.86 24.18
C ILE A 734 -24.43 51.35 24.54
N ASN A 735 -23.58 52.32 24.87
CA ASN A 735 -22.17 52.26 25.30
C ASN A 735 -21.99 51.56 26.67
N ASN A 736 -20.91 50.77 26.82
CA ASN A 736 -19.82 51.04 27.77
C ASN A 736 -18.75 49.94 27.74
N GLU A 737 -17.51 50.35 28.00
CA GLU A 737 -16.29 49.57 28.13
C GLU A 737 -16.47 48.29 28.97
N ILE A 738 -16.06 47.13 28.45
CA ILE A 738 -15.57 45.96 29.21
C ILE A 738 -14.84 45.01 28.23
N SER A 739 -13.67 44.56 28.66
CA SER A 739 -12.77 43.55 28.07
C SER A 739 -13.40 42.53 27.10
N THR A 740 -12.85 42.45 25.89
CA THR A 740 -13.15 41.42 24.88
C THR A 740 -12.56 40.06 25.27
N LYS A 741 -13.21 39.34 26.18
CA LYS A 741 -13.05 37.87 26.29
C LYS A 741 -13.82 37.22 25.14
N SER A 742 -13.10 36.71 24.15
CA SER A 742 -13.67 35.85 23.11
C SER A 742 -14.25 34.57 23.74
N ASN A 743 -15.56 34.52 23.94
CA ASN A 743 -16.29 33.34 24.37
C ASN A 743 -16.35 32.28 23.24
N HIS A 744 -15.23 31.60 22.97
CA HIS A 744 -15.29 30.30 22.33
C HIS A 744 -15.82 29.30 23.37
N LYS A 745 -17.08 28.87 23.25
CA LYS A 745 -17.61 27.72 24.01
C LYS A 745 -16.65 26.55 23.80
N THR A 746 -15.88 26.20 24.81
CA THR A 746 -14.92 25.10 24.77
C THR A 746 -15.67 23.81 24.46
N GLN A 747 -15.45 23.28 23.28
CA GLN A 747 -16.12 22.09 22.77
C GLN A 747 -15.86 20.91 23.73
N LYS A 748 -16.92 20.28 24.24
CA LYS A 748 -16.83 19.29 25.32
C LYS A 748 -16.15 18.01 24.78
N TYR A 749 -15.00 17.64 25.34
CA TYR A 749 -14.29 16.39 25.06
C TYR A 749 -13.85 15.71 26.37
N ASP A 750 -13.56 14.40 26.32
CA ASP A 750 -13.17 13.64 27.51
C ASP A 750 -11.71 13.91 27.88
N ARG A 751 -11.48 14.90 28.75
CA ARG A 751 -10.13 15.30 29.19
C ARG A 751 -9.37 14.12 29.78
N ARG A 752 -10.00 13.32 30.65
CA ARG A 752 -9.34 12.20 31.33
C ARG A 752 -8.86 11.15 30.34
N TYR A 753 -9.65 10.84 29.32
CA TYR A 753 -9.26 9.92 28.26
C TYR A 753 -7.99 10.38 27.52
N TYR A 754 -7.94 11.64 27.06
CA TYR A 754 -6.77 12.14 26.32
C TYR A 754 -5.55 12.34 27.21
N ARG A 755 -5.72 12.73 28.49
CA ARG A 755 -4.64 12.80 29.47
C ARG A 755 -4.02 11.41 29.73
N ASN A 756 -4.85 10.36 29.84
CA ASN A 756 -4.37 8.99 29.94
C ASN A 756 -3.59 8.54 28.69
N LEU A 757 -4.02 8.95 27.50
CA LEU A 757 -3.26 8.70 26.26
C LEU A 757 -1.91 9.42 26.26
N LEU A 758 -1.85 10.65 26.78
CA LEU A 758 -0.61 11.42 26.91
C LEU A 758 0.36 10.72 27.87
N VAL A 759 -0.12 10.28 29.04
CA VAL A 759 0.68 9.51 30.02
C VAL A 759 1.20 8.22 29.40
N LYS A 760 0.34 7.46 28.70
CA LYS A 760 0.76 6.25 27.99
C LYS A 760 1.85 6.54 26.97
N SER A 761 1.72 7.66 26.25
CA SER A 761 2.69 8.10 25.26
C SER A 761 4.04 8.48 25.86
N PHE A 762 4.04 9.08 27.05
CA PHE A 762 5.26 9.43 27.77
C PHE A 762 5.91 8.20 28.42
N LYS A 763 5.13 7.32 29.06
CA LYS A 763 5.61 6.03 29.60
C LYS A 763 6.29 5.20 28.52
N GLU A 764 5.74 5.13 27.31
CA GLU A 764 6.33 4.40 26.19
C GLU A 764 7.77 4.85 25.86
N ILE A 765 8.10 6.12 26.06
CA ILE A 765 9.41 6.67 25.69
C ILE A 765 10.39 6.83 26.85
N TRP A 766 9.89 7.00 28.07
CA TRP A 766 10.71 7.42 29.21
C TRP A 766 10.92 6.35 30.28
N ILE A 767 10.14 5.26 30.27
CA ILE A 767 10.19 4.23 31.34
C ILE A 767 11.58 3.59 31.56
N GLY A 768 12.41 3.50 30.52
CA GLY A 768 13.76 2.96 30.62
C GLY A 768 14.80 3.93 31.18
N ILE A 769 14.45 5.21 31.34
CA ILE A 769 15.35 6.30 31.74
C ILE A 769 14.90 6.93 33.05
N SER A 770 13.58 6.89 33.33
CA SER A 770 12.93 7.65 34.39
C SER A 770 13.45 7.36 35.79
N SER A 771 13.52 8.40 36.62
CA SER A 771 13.84 8.25 38.06
C SER A 771 12.68 7.67 38.87
N PHE A 772 11.46 7.76 38.34
CA PHE A 772 10.22 7.29 38.96
C PHE A 772 9.58 6.16 38.14
N LYS A 773 8.75 5.34 38.79
CA LYS A 773 8.05 4.20 38.15
C LYS A 773 6.57 4.45 37.89
N ASN A 774 5.91 5.26 38.71
CA ASN A 774 4.47 5.53 38.58
C ASN A 774 4.20 6.79 37.76
N PHE A 775 3.94 6.60 36.46
CA PHE A 775 3.60 7.69 35.53
C PHE A 775 2.18 8.25 35.73
N GLU A 776 1.29 7.57 36.45
CA GLU A 776 -0.08 8.06 36.68
C GLU A 776 -0.13 9.28 37.62
N ILE A 777 0.89 9.43 38.48
CA ILE A 777 1.12 10.64 39.28
C ILE A 777 1.23 11.88 38.38
N LEU A 778 1.66 11.69 37.12
CA LEU A 778 1.44 12.44 35.87
C LEU A 778 0.25 13.40 35.80
N ILE A 779 -0.88 12.90 36.27
CA ILE A 779 -2.19 13.50 36.00
C ILE A 779 -3.11 13.43 37.21
N SER A 780 -2.61 12.90 38.34
CA SER A 780 -3.35 12.81 39.60
C SER A 780 -3.72 14.20 40.13
N GLU A 781 -4.92 14.30 40.69
CA GLU A 781 -5.44 15.51 41.33
C GLU A 781 -4.81 15.77 42.71
N GLU A 782 -4.16 14.75 43.29
CA GLU A 782 -3.51 14.78 44.62
C GLU A 782 -2.10 15.41 44.62
N ARG A 783 -1.68 15.96 43.49
CA ARG A 783 -0.31 16.46 43.26
C ARG A 783 0.06 17.69 44.07
N PHE A 784 -0.91 18.37 44.67
CA PHE A 784 -0.69 19.55 45.53
C PHE A 784 -0.37 19.19 46.99
N LEU A 785 -0.25 17.90 47.32
CA LEU A 785 0.17 17.46 48.65
C LEU A 785 1.71 17.38 48.74
N PRO A 786 2.34 17.96 49.77
CA PRO A 786 3.79 18.19 49.84
C PRO A 786 4.68 16.94 49.97
N PHE A 787 4.13 15.72 49.87
CA PHE A 787 4.84 14.47 50.14
C PHE A 787 5.00 13.52 48.93
N CYS A 788 4.51 13.89 47.74
CA CYS A 788 4.39 12.94 46.63
C CYS A 788 5.65 12.71 45.77
N LEU A 789 6.74 13.47 45.98
CA LEU A 789 7.99 13.33 45.21
C LEU A 789 9.21 12.90 46.04
N GLU A 790 9.04 12.56 47.33
CA GLU A 790 10.13 12.00 48.12
C GLU A 790 10.25 10.47 47.92
N LYS A 791 11.41 10.08 47.38
CA LYS A 791 12.00 8.73 47.28
C LYS A 791 11.23 7.61 48.01
N ASN A 792 10.52 6.79 47.22
CA ASN A 792 10.03 5.49 47.68
C ASN A 792 11.19 4.49 47.84
N GLN A 793 11.82 4.46 49.02
CA GLN A 793 12.69 3.36 49.46
C GLN A 793 12.11 2.52 50.62
N ASN A 794 10.97 2.88 51.22
CA ASN A 794 10.50 2.22 52.46
C ASN A 794 9.15 1.49 52.42
N TYR A 795 8.49 1.34 51.27
CA TYR A 795 7.23 0.56 51.15
C TYR A 795 7.45 -0.91 50.71
N CYS A 796 8.41 -1.60 51.30
CA CYS A 796 8.63 -3.04 51.08
C CYS A 796 8.61 -3.89 52.36
N LYS A 797 8.12 -3.39 53.50
CA LYS A 797 8.18 -4.12 54.78
C LYS A 797 6.84 -4.50 55.44
N THR A 798 5.69 -4.39 54.76
CA THR A 798 4.39 -4.67 55.42
C THR A 798 3.41 -5.51 54.60
N ILE A 799 3.89 -6.46 53.80
CA ILE A 799 3.03 -7.52 53.20
C ILE A 799 3.72 -8.89 53.32
N ASN A 800 4.17 -9.25 54.53
CA ASN A 800 4.70 -10.59 54.79
C ASN A 800 4.31 -11.12 56.17
N THR A 801 3.11 -10.80 56.65
CA THR A 801 2.50 -11.45 57.82
C THR A 801 0.99 -11.24 57.79
N THR A 802 0.27 -12.12 57.08
CA THR A 802 -1.04 -12.66 57.49
C THR A 802 -1.47 -13.73 56.49
N ASN A 803 -0.91 -14.92 56.68
CA ASN A 803 -1.64 -16.14 56.35
C ASN A 803 -2.88 -16.23 57.25
N SER A 804 -3.90 -16.91 56.72
CA SER A 804 -4.97 -17.65 57.39
C SER A 804 -6.38 -17.02 57.45
N ILE A 805 -7.34 -17.88 57.03
CA ILE A 805 -8.80 -17.95 57.30
C ILE A 805 -9.67 -16.90 56.56
N PHE A 806 -10.66 -17.20 55.70
CA PHE A 806 -11.73 -18.19 55.79
C PHE A 806 -12.26 -18.69 54.44
N ILE A 807 -12.79 -19.92 54.49
CA ILE A 807 -13.58 -20.67 53.51
C ILE A 807 -15.02 -20.14 53.48
N ALA A 808 -15.57 -19.93 52.27
CA ALA A 808 -16.91 -20.35 51.81
C ALA A 808 -17.11 -19.89 50.36
#